data_AF-K5XW10-F1
#
_entry.id   AF-K5XW10-F1
#
_cell.length_a   1.000
_cell.length_b   1.000
_cell.length_c   1.000
_cell.angle_alpha   90.00
_cell.angle_beta   90.00
_cell.angle_gamma   90.00
#
_symmetry.space_group_name_H-M   'P 1'
#
loop_
_entity.id
_entity.type
_entity.pdbx_description
1 polymer ?
#
loop_
_entity_poly.entity_id
_entity_poly.type
_entity_poly.pdbx_seq_one_letter_code
_entity_poly.pdbx_strand_id
1 'polypeptide(L)'
;MLRLWFDRDEKGHRRVPIFLHRLRIRISDSYHPTEEKRTAFRIECEYANGAARWVIYRQLRDFVSLHTHYTVSNVYNRLGDELPEFPLTSIPYLKFLKKEDANIDQASFARLQREALETYLIKLMRAVMFHPSSNRLSGFLEVSALSISLAHSGGVQYKGGYLQMQAVNNGTGGFGRKGLGRRVRKELRWSSVRESYLVVVNEPGELTVWDVFMFDPDFRIEQPKRYYRQGLNNILYNAPAMIEHPISSLNKHQGSEIPTSRQQHLSPQRNGDRGDSDNYSLLGSVKSRISRVFHLKTERRKNNEEVSKHTFYIVNSQTKLKLFARNERQMLQWITALEKSASSSTYTNENRFDSFAPIRLNVAAQWLVDGRDYFWNLSRAILMAREIIQIHDWWLSPELFLRRPNMDRYRLDRLLERKAKEGVKIYIILYQEVSNRTTPTDSHYAKQRLQGLHHNIMVQRSPSHFQTGTLYWAHHEKLCVIDQTIAFMGGIDLCFGSGNTDDIRWDTPQHVLVDDVEGTDRPEIWPGKDYSNPRILDFYNLHKPDEDMYDRTTSPRMPWHDVGLQVVGQPARDLARHFVQRWNYLLRIKNHTRVMPFLLPPPEFKPTELAEMGLTGTCEMQICRSAGPWSMGTQSKIEHSIQNAYLKAIQMSEHFVYIENQFFITSTVVNGVKIENNIGDAIVHRIIKAHRDSTPWRCCIVIPLLPGFTFPVDHSDASAIRIILECQNRTITQGPTSMFSRLRNEGINPEDYISVFSLRNWAKLRGEVLTTEQVYIHGKVCIVDDRVAIIGSANINERSQRGDRDSELAAVIRDTDMIDGEMAGRPFKVGRFAHSLRVRLMREHLGIDVDALDGDDNVGQDSVHLEQTMPRDSEQNQARGQTENIQKDIDLLSRGFVDGGDMREDFSSSVANGLQTDQNHQPDSHSVRADALEQERKDDILKAKERTSSAELEQVPAENRPPSQVDDTAGGEITPTSRGTYEDSIDCELSDNPKLEDHDPSTSTTANGEHESVATRSTIRKRRPSKLTTKWNVSIKRPQVGPDNFEDPISDGFWKDMWVTSAAYNTEIYRKVFHAIPDDTVTTWKQYKEFVMYHERLARPCPESGEPTARMPSETREDFLPNVSNGMATTNTPIKDGISEGSHENGGTKQPLRQTNSPDDEPVHKATGRCDHFERWEREEMARLLGELNGHLVVYPTKFLEGEDSANNFLFNADRLLPLPIYD
;
A
#
# COMPACT_ATOMS: atom_id res chain seq x y z
N MET A 1 -38.36 -19.89 -0.59
CA MET A 1 -37.55 -18.75 -0.11
C MET A 1 -38.42 -17.70 0.58
N LEU A 2 -39.08 -16.78 -0.15
CA LEU A 2 -39.76 -15.59 0.39
C LEU A 2 -40.49 -15.76 1.73
N ARG A 3 -41.38 -16.76 1.89
CA ARG A 3 -42.13 -17.01 3.14
C ARG A 3 -41.22 -17.11 4.38
N LEU A 4 -40.10 -17.85 4.27
CA LEU A 4 -39.11 -17.99 5.35
C LEU A 4 -38.45 -16.66 5.75
N TRP A 5 -38.43 -15.68 4.85
CA TRP A 5 -37.79 -14.38 5.06
C TRP A 5 -38.75 -13.35 5.69
N PHE A 6 -40.06 -13.57 5.58
CA PHE A 6 -41.11 -12.80 6.25
C PHE A 6 -41.49 -13.38 7.63
N ASP A 7 -41.36 -14.70 7.83
CA ASP A 7 -41.55 -15.35 9.15
C ASP A 7 -40.74 -14.65 10.27
N ARG A 8 -41.35 -14.53 11.46
CA ARG A 8 -40.73 -13.99 12.68
C ARG A 8 -40.92 -14.95 13.85
N ASP A 9 -39.92 -15.01 14.74
CA ASP A 9 -40.00 -15.84 15.95
C ASP A 9 -40.79 -15.17 17.11
N GLU A 10 -40.91 -15.88 18.23
CA GLU A 10 -41.58 -15.44 19.48
C GLU A 10 -41.05 -14.10 20.05
N LYS A 11 -39.94 -13.57 19.52
CA LYS A 11 -39.29 -12.32 19.95
C LYS A 11 -39.28 -11.26 18.85
N GLY A 12 -39.91 -11.54 17.71
CA GLY A 12 -39.92 -10.65 16.55
C GLY A 12 -38.67 -10.72 15.68
N HIS A 13 -37.71 -11.62 15.95
CA HIS A 13 -36.52 -11.72 15.10
C HIS A 13 -36.83 -12.38 13.76
N ARG A 14 -36.04 -12.07 12.73
CA ARG A 14 -36.06 -12.77 11.44
C ARG A 14 -35.73 -14.25 11.63
N ARG A 15 -36.45 -15.10 10.91
CA ARG A 15 -36.19 -16.53 10.87
C ARG A 15 -34.87 -16.84 10.14
N VAL A 16 -34.04 -17.73 10.67
CA VAL A 16 -32.81 -18.20 10.01
C VAL A 16 -33.18 -18.99 8.74
N PRO A 17 -32.66 -18.64 7.54
CA PRO A 17 -33.00 -19.28 6.26
C PRO A 17 -32.23 -20.59 6.05
N ILE A 18 -32.28 -21.51 7.04
CA ILE A 18 -31.62 -22.82 6.97
C ILE A 18 -32.57 -23.93 6.51
N PHE A 19 -32.14 -24.72 5.53
CA PHE A 19 -32.77 -26.00 5.21
C PHE A 19 -32.30 -27.08 6.18
N LEU A 20 -32.96 -27.20 7.35
CA LEU A 20 -32.56 -28.17 8.39
C LEU A 20 -32.52 -29.63 7.89
N HIS A 21 -33.23 -29.99 6.83
CA HIS A 21 -33.13 -31.32 6.20
C HIS A 21 -31.79 -31.56 5.47
N ARG A 22 -31.02 -30.51 5.14
CA ARG A 22 -29.66 -30.58 4.59
C ARG A 22 -28.56 -30.48 5.67
N LEU A 23 -28.95 -30.42 6.94
CA LEU A 23 -28.02 -30.46 8.07
C LEU A 23 -27.91 -31.89 8.58
N ARG A 24 -26.73 -32.49 8.45
CA ARG A 24 -26.35 -33.73 9.11
C ARG A 24 -25.78 -33.40 10.48
N ILE A 25 -26.10 -34.22 11.48
CA ILE A 25 -25.62 -34.09 12.85
C ILE A 25 -25.11 -35.45 13.29
N ARG A 26 -23.95 -35.48 13.95
CA ARG A 26 -23.36 -36.66 14.58
C ARG A 26 -22.86 -36.32 15.98
N ILE A 27 -23.16 -37.14 16.98
CA ILE A 27 -22.65 -36.96 18.36
C ILE A 27 -21.45 -37.89 18.54
N SER A 28 -20.26 -37.41 18.17
CA SER A 28 -19.03 -38.21 18.17
C SER A 28 -18.58 -38.60 19.58
N ASP A 29 -18.33 -37.64 20.46
CA ASP A 29 -17.71 -37.89 21.78
C ASP A 29 -18.54 -37.40 22.97
N SER A 30 -18.29 -37.99 24.14
CA SER A 30 -18.83 -37.55 25.44
C SER A 30 -17.70 -37.37 26.45
N TYR A 31 -17.13 -36.16 26.51
CA TYR A 31 -16.04 -35.83 27.41
C TYR A 31 -16.53 -35.55 28.84
N HIS A 32 -15.68 -35.86 29.81
CA HIS A 32 -15.84 -35.48 31.21
C HIS A 32 -14.74 -34.46 31.56
N PRO A 33 -15.02 -33.15 31.56
CA PRO A 33 -14.16 -32.17 32.22
C PRO A 33 -14.04 -32.57 33.69
N THR A 34 -12.83 -32.61 34.23
CA THR A 34 -12.53 -33.33 35.48
C THR A 34 -13.24 -32.75 36.70
N GLU A 35 -13.54 -33.67 37.64
CA GLU A 35 -14.08 -33.45 38.99
C GLU A 35 -15.50 -32.84 39.17
N GLU A 36 -16.20 -32.42 38.12
CA GLU A 36 -17.67 -32.30 38.17
C GLU A 36 -18.39 -33.39 37.34
N LYS A 37 -19.46 -33.96 37.92
CA LYS A 37 -20.28 -35.04 37.33
C LYS A 37 -21.16 -34.56 36.15
N ARG A 38 -20.55 -34.02 35.08
CA ARG A 38 -21.25 -33.30 33.99
C ARG A 38 -20.71 -33.62 32.59
N THR A 39 -21.16 -34.74 32.03
CA THR A 39 -20.92 -35.15 30.62
C THR A 39 -21.18 -34.01 29.62
N ALA A 40 -20.18 -33.70 28.80
CA ALA A 40 -20.28 -32.78 27.68
C ALA A 40 -20.18 -33.53 26.35
N PHE A 41 -21.25 -33.48 25.57
CA PHE A 41 -21.34 -34.08 24.24
C PHE A 41 -20.70 -33.15 23.21
N ARG A 42 -19.79 -33.70 22.41
CA ARG A 42 -19.27 -33.13 21.17
C ARG A 42 -20.26 -33.49 20.06
N ILE A 43 -20.75 -32.47 19.36
CA ILE A 43 -21.72 -32.61 18.27
C ILE A 43 -21.08 -32.02 17.02
N GLU A 44 -20.88 -32.84 16.01
CA GLU A 44 -20.45 -32.46 14.67
C GLU A 44 -21.67 -32.11 13.82
N CYS A 45 -21.60 -30.97 13.16
CA CYS A 45 -22.63 -30.46 12.26
C CYS A 45 -22.04 -30.29 10.87
N GLU A 46 -22.68 -30.88 9.85
CA GLU A 46 -22.33 -30.76 8.43
C GLU A 46 -23.54 -30.25 7.66
N TYR A 47 -23.41 -29.10 6.99
CA TYR A 47 -24.44 -28.54 6.13
C TYR A 47 -24.12 -28.78 4.65
N ALA A 48 -25.16 -29.15 3.88
CA ALA A 48 -25.13 -29.24 2.41
C ALA A 48 -23.90 -29.98 1.86
N ASN A 49 -23.78 -31.27 2.22
CA ASN A 49 -22.75 -32.20 1.75
C ASN A 49 -21.28 -31.76 1.98
N GLY A 50 -21.03 -30.89 2.97
CA GLY A 50 -19.69 -30.47 3.37
C GLY A 50 -19.40 -28.98 3.20
N ALA A 51 -20.28 -28.23 2.54
CA ALA A 51 -20.13 -26.79 2.31
C ALA A 51 -19.91 -25.96 3.59
N ALA A 52 -20.43 -26.41 4.74
CA ALA A 52 -19.97 -25.95 6.04
C ALA A 52 -19.89 -27.11 7.04
N ARG A 53 -18.82 -27.16 7.83
CA ARG A 53 -18.62 -28.09 8.94
C ARG A 53 -18.16 -27.34 10.19
N TRP A 54 -18.77 -27.62 11.34
CA TRP A 54 -18.37 -27.06 12.64
C TRP A 54 -18.71 -28.02 13.78
N VAL A 55 -18.15 -27.77 14.96
CA VAL A 55 -18.33 -28.61 16.15
C VAL A 55 -18.87 -27.77 17.30
N ILE A 56 -19.91 -28.26 17.97
CA ILE A 56 -20.51 -27.60 19.14
C ILE A 56 -20.45 -28.53 20.37
N TYR A 57 -20.35 -27.93 21.55
CA TYR A 57 -20.27 -28.65 22.82
C TYR A 57 -21.49 -28.33 23.69
N ARG A 58 -22.22 -29.38 24.11
CA ARG A 58 -23.49 -29.29 24.85
C ARG A 58 -23.52 -30.31 26.00
N GLN A 59 -24.16 -29.95 27.12
CA GLN A 59 -24.43 -30.86 28.23
C GLN A 59 -25.89 -31.29 28.20
N LEU A 60 -26.23 -32.42 28.85
CA LEU A 60 -27.60 -32.96 28.89
C LEU A 60 -28.66 -31.92 29.29
N ARG A 61 -28.33 -31.00 30.22
CA ARG A 61 -29.20 -29.88 30.64
C ARG A 61 -29.61 -28.96 29.50
N ASP A 62 -28.76 -28.79 28.48
CA ASP A 62 -29.06 -27.94 27.33
C ASP A 62 -30.10 -28.62 26.41
N PHE A 63 -30.02 -29.94 26.24
CA PHE A 63 -31.02 -30.74 25.53
C PHE A 63 -32.37 -30.75 26.26
N VAL A 64 -32.36 -30.92 27.59
CA VAL A 64 -33.58 -30.85 28.42
C VAL A 64 -34.22 -29.45 28.33
N SER A 65 -33.42 -28.38 28.42
CA SER A 65 -33.88 -26.99 28.25
C SER A 65 -34.43 -26.68 26.85
N LEU A 66 -33.88 -27.33 25.81
CA LEU A 66 -34.42 -27.25 24.46
C LEU A 66 -35.78 -27.97 24.35
N HIS A 67 -35.87 -29.18 24.90
CA HIS A 67 -37.10 -29.98 24.88
C HIS A 67 -38.24 -29.31 25.66
N THR A 68 -38.01 -28.89 26.91
CA THR A 68 -39.04 -28.24 27.74
C THR A 68 -39.53 -26.93 27.13
N HIS A 69 -38.69 -26.21 26.38
CA HIS A 69 -39.18 -25.05 25.64
C HIS A 69 -40.09 -25.45 24.47
N TYR A 70 -39.77 -26.51 23.71
CA TYR A 70 -40.63 -26.91 22.60
C TYR A 70 -41.95 -27.53 23.07
N THR A 71 -41.97 -28.33 24.14
CA THR A 71 -43.23 -28.85 24.69
C THR A 71 -44.12 -27.75 25.26
N VAL A 72 -43.57 -26.79 26.01
CA VAL A 72 -44.32 -25.60 26.47
C VAL A 72 -44.81 -24.75 25.29
N SER A 73 -43.97 -24.49 24.29
CA SER A 73 -44.34 -23.72 23.09
C SER A 73 -45.41 -24.44 22.26
N ASN A 74 -45.45 -25.79 22.24
CA ASN A 74 -46.54 -26.56 21.64
C ASN A 74 -47.86 -26.34 22.41
N VAL A 75 -47.86 -26.56 23.72
CA VAL A 75 -49.06 -26.39 24.57
C VAL A 75 -49.68 -24.99 24.43
N TYR A 76 -48.86 -23.94 24.31
CA TYR A 76 -49.37 -22.57 24.11
C TYR A 76 -49.78 -22.26 22.66
N ASN A 77 -49.02 -22.69 21.65
CA ASN A 77 -49.25 -22.29 20.25
C ASN A 77 -50.09 -23.30 19.43
N ARG A 78 -50.44 -24.46 20.00
CA ARG A 78 -51.05 -25.62 19.31
C ARG A 78 -50.28 -26.01 18.06
N LEU A 79 -49.01 -26.40 18.23
CA LEU A 79 -48.20 -26.92 17.12
C LEU A 79 -48.81 -28.26 16.67
N GLY A 80 -49.36 -28.28 15.45
CA GLY A 80 -50.11 -29.42 14.90
C GLY A 80 -49.29 -30.67 14.53
N ASP A 81 -48.00 -30.69 14.88
CA ASP A 81 -47.07 -31.79 14.63
C ASP A 81 -46.68 -32.48 15.94
N GLU A 82 -46.61 -33.81 15.95
CA GLU A 82 -46.17 -34.59 17.10
C GLU A 82 -44.69 -34.31 17.42
N LEU A 83 -44.44 -33.64 18.55
CA LEU A 83 -43.08 -33.47 19.05
C LEU A 83 -42.52 -34.82 19.54
N PRO A 84 -41.27 -35.19 19.19
CA PRO A 84 -40.68 -36.43 19.67
C PRO A 84 -40.47 -36.40 21.18
N GLU A 85 -40.78 -37.51 21.83
CA GLU A 85 -40.48 -37.73 23.25
C GLU A 85 -38.98 -37.54 23.54
N PHE A 86 -38.67 -37.01 24.72
CA PHE A 86 -37.29 -36.91 25.18
C PHE A 86 -36.74 -38.30 25.52
N PRO A 87 -35.51 -38.67 25.08
CA PRO A 87 -34.95 -39.98 25.38
C PRO A 87 -34.60 -40.09 26.88
N LEU A 88 -35.54 -40.58 27.69
CA LEU A 88 -35.36 -40.76 29.14
C LEU A 88 -34.19 -41.73 29.48
N THR A 89 -33.85 -42.64 28.56
CA THR A 89 -32.66 -43.49 28.60
C THR A 89 -31.34 -42.71 28.65
N SER A 90 -31.33 -41.45 28.21
CA SER A 90 -30.16 -40.57 28.28
C SER A 90 -29.92 -39.91 29.64
N ILE A 91 -30.83 -40.08 30.61
CA ILE A 91 -30.75 -39.47 31.95
C ILE A 91 -30.20 -40.50 32.95
N PRO A 92 -28.96 -40.34 33.48
CA PRO A 92 -28.33 -41.37 34.31
C PRO A 92 -29.14 -41.77 35.56
N TYR A 93 -29.82 -40.82 36.19
CA TYR A 93 -30.60 -41.03 37.40
C TYR A 93 -31.84 -41.93 37.17
N LEU A 94 -32.47 -41.85 36.00
CA LEU A 94 -33.62 -42.70 35.65
C LEU A 94 -33.23 -44.16 35.44
N LYS A 95 -31.97 -44.44 35.06
CA LYS A 95 -31.47 -45.82 34.98
C LYS A 95 -31.23 -46.44 36.36
N PHE A 96 -30.91 -45.62 37.38
CA PHE A 96 -30.81 -46.10 38.78
C PHE A 96 -32.17 -46.52 39.37
N LEU A 97 -33.27 -45.97 38.83
CA LEU A 97 -34.64 -46.36 39.18
C LEU A 97 -35.16 -47.56 38.36
N LYS A 98 -34.68 -47.77 37.13
CA LYS A 98 -34.93 -48.99 36.34
C LYS A 98 -33.88 -50.06 36.63
N LYS A 99 -33.98 -50.67 37.81
CA LYS A 99 -33.07 -51.71 38.30
C LYS A 99 -33.52 -53.11 37.84
N GLU A 100 -32.97 -53.60 36.72
CA GLU A 100 -33.03 -55.04 36.37
C GLU A 100 -31.85 -55.48 35.49
N ASP A 101 -31.49 -54.74 34.42
CA ASP A 101 -30.36 -55.08 33.53
C ASP A 101 -28.97 -54.70 34.10
N ALA A 102 -28.38 -55.60 34.89
CA ALA A 102 -27.09 -55.41 35.56
C ALA A 102 -25.89 -56.07 34.83
N ASN A 103 -25.64 -55.73 33.57
CA ASN A 103 -24.35 -55.97 32.89
C ASN A 103 -24.20 -55.15 31.58
N ILE A 104 -24.16 -53.82 31.68
CA ILE A 104 -23.88 -52.93 30.54
C ILE A 104 -22.65 -52.07 30.87
N ASP A 105 -21.59 -52.26 30.09
CA ASP A 105 -20.34 -51.49 30.18
C ASP A 105 -20.56 -49.97 30.03
N GLN A 106 -19.70 -49.19 30.67
CA GLN A 106 -19.76 -47.72 30.69
C GLN A 106 -19.57 -47.11 29.28
N ALA A 107 -18.69 -47.65 28.44
CA ALA A 107 -18.52 -47.17 27.06
C ALA A 107 -19.74 -47.50 26.19
N SER A 108 -20.32 -48.68 26.37
CA SER A 108 -21.54 -49.15 25.73
C SER A 108 -22.76 -48.29 26.12
N PHE A 109 -22.88 -47.91 27.39
CA PHE A 109 -23.90 -46.95 27.83
C PHE A 109 -23.68 -45.55 27.22
N ALA A 110 -22.43 -45.06 27.19
CA ALA A 110 -22.11 -43.78 26.57
C ALA A 110 -22.37 -43.78 25.05
N ARG A 111 -22.26 -44.92 24.35
CA ARG A 111 -22.70 -45.08 22.96
C ARG A 111 -24.21 -44.93 22.82
N LEU A 112 -24.99 -45.73 23.56
CA LEU A 112 -26.46 -45.68 23.53
C LEU A 112 -27.01 -44.29 23.89
N GLN A 113 -26.36 -43.59 24.82
CA GLN A 113 -26.71 -42.21 25.19
C GLN A 113 -26.51 -41.22 24.04
N ARG A 114 -25.43 -41.36 23.26
CA ARG A 114 -25.16 -40.55 22.05
C ARG A 114 -26.20 -40.83 20.96
N GLU A 115 -26.39 -42.10 20.60
CA GLU A 115 -27.33 -42.55 19.57
C GLU A 115 -28.77 -42.10 19.85
N ALA A 116 -29.22 -42.17 21.10
CA ALA A 116 -30.55 -41.72 21.52
C ALA A 116 -30.72 -40.18 21.42
N LEU A 117 -29.70 -39.41 21.82
CA LEU A 117 -29.72 -37.94 21.72
C LEU A 117 -29.61 -37.45 20.26
N GLU A 118 -28.85 -38.16 19.42
CA GLU A 118 -28.74 -37.90 17.98
C GLU A 118 -30.07 -38.14 17.27
N THR A 119 -30.68 -39.32 17.51
CA THR A 119 -32.01 -39.68 16.99
C THR A 119 -33.07 -38.66 17.42
N TYR A 120 -33.02 -38.20 18.67
CA TYR A 120 -33.91 -37.14 19.19
C TYR A 120 -33.72 -35.82 18.44
N LEU A 121 -32.48 -35.35 18.24
CA LEU A 121 -32.23 -34.12 17.47
C LEU A 121 -32.73 -34.21 16.03
N ILE A 122 -32.51 -35.34 15.35
CA ILE A 122 -32.96 -35.57 13.97
C ILE A 122 -34.50 -35.55 13.89
N LYS A 123 -35.20 -36.18 14.84
CA LYS A 123 -36.67 -36.11 14.91
C LYS A 123 -37.16 -34.69 15.21
N LEU A 124 -36.53 -33.98 16.16
CA LEU A 124 -36.89 -32.60 16.53
C LEU A 124 -36.69 -31.63 15.37
N MET A 125 -35.61 -31.80 14.59
CA MET A 125 -35.38 -31.04 13.36
C MET A 125 -36.52 -31.24 12.36
N ARG A 126 -36.96 -32.48 12.13
CA ARG A 126 -38.08 -32.77 11.20
C ARG A 126 -39.41 -32.17 11.67
N ALA A 127 -39.71 -32.18 12.96
CA ALA A 127 -40.92 -31.55 13.50
C ALA A 127 -40.88 -30.00 13.45
N VAL A 128 -39.71 -29.38 13.69
CA VAL A 128 -39.61 -27.92 13.83
C VAL A 128 -39.18 -27.22 12.52
N MET A 129 -38.76 -27.94 11.47
CA MET A 129 -38.15 -27.34 10.27
C MET A 129 -39.04 -26.39 9.46
N PHE A 130 -40.36 -26.39 9.64
CA PHE A 130 -41.25 -25.43 8.99
C PHE A 130 -41.76 -24.31 9.91
N HIS A 131 -41.50 -24.37 11.23
CA HIS A 131 -42.04 -23.41 12.20
C HIS A 131 -41.07 -22.23 12.49
N PRO A 132 -41.56 -20.99 12.72
CA PRO A 132 -40.69 -19.85 13.03
C PRO A 132 -39.85 -19.98 14.30
N SER A 133 -40.27 -20.78 15.30
CA SER A 133 -39.45 -21.05 16.50
C SER A 133 -38.22 -21.94 16.24
N SER A 134 -37.96 -22.34 14.98
CA SER A 134 -36.69 -22.94 14.53
C SER A 134 -35.45 -22.07 14.80
N ASN A 135 -35.61 -20.77 15.04
CA ASN A 135 -34.54 -19.89 15.54
C ASN A 135 -33.89 -20.39 16.84
N ARG A 136 -34.66 -21.02 17.74
CA ARG A 136 -34.12 -21.54 19.02
C ARG A 136 -33.28 -22.81 18.82
N LEU A 137 -33.64 -23.65 17.85
CA LEU A 137 -32.85 -24.80 17.41
C LEU A 137 -31.58 -24.35 16.66
N SER A 138 -31.69 -23.37 15.76
CA SER A 138 -30.53 -22.75 15.10
C SER A 138 -29.55 -22.14 16.13
N GLY A 139 -30.10 -21.48 17.16
CA GLY A 139 -29.35 -20.97 18.30
C GLY A 139 -28.71 -22.05 19.18
N PHE A 140 -29.34 -23.22 19.33
CA PHE A 140 -28.73 -24.39 19.98
C PHE A 140 -27.59 -24.97 19.14
N LEU A 141 -27.71 -24.93 17.81
CA LEU A 141 -26.75 -25.48 16.84
C LEU A 141 -25.61 -24.52 16.45
N GLU A 142 -25.61 -23.29 16.96
CA GLU A 142 -24.64 -22.21 16.66
C GLU A 142 -24.68 -21.71 15.20
N VAL A 143 -25.86 -21.72 14.56
CA VAL A 143 -26.07 -21.35 13.15
C VAL A 143 -26.80 -20.01 12.97
N SER A 144 -26.37 -19.24 11.97
CA SER A 144 -26.98 -17.99 11.51
C SER A 144 -27.13 -17.94 9.98
N ALA A 145 -27.90 -16.97 9.47
CA ALA A 145 -28.00 -16.66 8.05
C ALA A 145 -26.62 -16.33 7.47
N LEU A 146 -25.85 -15.49 8.18
CA LEU A 146 -24.50 -15.10 7.75
C LEU A 146 -23.56 -16.30 7.66
N SER A 147 -23.58 -17.23 8.62
CA SER A 147 -22.73 -18.44 8.57
C SER A 147 -23.02 -19.35 7.39
N ILE A 148 -24.26 -19.33 6.87
CA ILE A 148 -24.65 -20.11 5.67
C ILE A 148 -24.31 -19.34 4.40
N SER A 149 -24.43 -18.00 4.40
CA SER A 149 -23.98 -17.17 3.29
C SER A 149 -22.47 -17.35 3.07
N LEU A 150 -21.69 -17.25 4.15
CA LEU A 150 -20.23 -17.39 4.14
C LEU A 150 -19.72 -18.83 3.93
N ALA A 151 -20.59 -19.83 3.93
CA ALA A 151 -20.20 -21.21 3.61
C ALA A 151 -19.64 -21.32 2.17
N HIS A 152 -20.26 -20.59 1.22
CA HIS A 152 -19.87 -20.61 -0.20
C HIS A 152 -18.52 -19.92 -0.44
N SER A 153 -18.21 -18.87 0.33
CA SER A 153 -16.88 -18.22 0.32
C SER A 153 -15.80 -19.01 1.06
N GLY A 154 -16.15 -20.13 1.71
CA GLY A 154 -15.24 -20.90 2.55
C GLY A 154 -14.96 -20.30 3.93
N GLY A 155 -13.90 -20.77 4.57
CA GLY A 155 -13.45 -20.35 5.91
C GLY A 155 -14.19 -21.02 7.07
N VAL A 156 -13.45 -21.35 8.13
CA VAL A 156 -13.91 -22.05 9.34
C VAL A 156 -14.72 -21.15 10.29
N GLN A 157 -15.76 -21.70 10.91
CA GLN A 157 -16.43 -21.10 12.08
C GLN A 157 -16.08 -21.89 13.35
N TYR A 158 -15.45 -21.23 14.33
CA TYR A 158 -15.08 -21.85 15.61
C TYR A 158 -16.19 -21.83 16.65
N LYS A 159 -17.02 -20.77 16.66
CA LYS A 159 -18.10 -20.60 17.63
C LYS A 159 -19.16 -19.62 17.12
N GLY A 160 -20.43 -19.87 17.43
CA GLY A 160 -21.54 -18.93 17.18
C GLY A 160 -22.45 -18.79 18.41
N GLY A 161 -23.02 -17.62 18.64
CA GLY A 161 -24.01 -17.44 19.69
C GLY A 161 -24.21 -15.99 20.14
N TYR A 162 -25.13 -15.81 21.09
CA TYR A 162 -25.39 -14.49 21.67
C TYR A 162 -24.30 -14.06 22.65
N LEU A 163 -23.74 -12.87 22.42
CA LEU A 163 -22.73 -12.22 23.25
C LEU A 163 -23.11 -10.75 23.47
N GLN A 164 -22.83 -10.20 24.64
CA GLN A 164 -22.98 -8.77 24.92
C GLN A 164 -21.60 -8.13 24.94
N MET A 165 -21.42 -7.04 24.19
CA MET A 165 -20.12 -6.44 23.91
C MET A 165 -20.16 -4.94 24.21
N GLN A 166 -19.15 -4.41 24.89
CA GLN A 166 -19.04 -2.99 25.23
C GLN A 166 -17.58 -2.53 25.06
N ALA A 167 -17.32 -1.54 24.20
CA ALA A 167 -16.02 -0.88 24.15
C ALA A 167 -15.69 -0.21 25.49
N VAL A 168 -14.42 -0.31 25.92
CA VAL A 168 -13.95 0.21 27.21
C VAL A 168 -13.55 1.68 27.12
N ASN A 169 -12.83 2.07 26.07
CA ASN A 169 -12.34 3.44 25.88
C ASN A 169 -13.34 4.28 25.06
N ASN A 170 -13.53 5.53 25.47
CA ASN A 170 -14.28 6.56 24.74
C ASN A 170 -13.35 7.76 24.53
N GLY A 171 -12.85 7.94 23.29
CA GLY A 171 -12.15 9.14 22.85
C GLY A 171 -12.46 9.35 21.38
N THR A 172 -11.80 8.58 20.52
CA THR A 172 -12.07 8.43 19.08
C THR A 172 -12.26 6.95 18.74
N GLY A 173 -13.16 6.62 17.80
CA GLY A 173 -13.36 5.25 17.29
C GLY A 173 -13.89 4.20 18.27
N GLY A 174 -15.18 4.24 18.60
CA GLY A 174 -15.84 3.18 19.38
C GLY A 174 -16.25 1.96 18.53
N PHE A 175 -16.51 0.82 19.18
CA PHE A 175 -17.11 -0.37 18.53
C PHE A 175 -18.61 -0.14 18.26
N GLY A 176 -19.05 -0.47 17.06
CA GLY A 176 -20.32 -0.06 16.46
C GLY A 176 -20.27 1.36 15.87
N ARG A 177 -21.29 1.71 15.07
CA ARG A 177 -21.38 3.04 14.41
C ARG A 177 -21.36 4.20 15.40
N LYS A 178 -20.86 5.36 14.93
CA LYS A 178 -20.93 6.64 15.64
C LYS A 178 -22.39 7.01 15.99
N GLY A 179 -22.57 7.75 17.09
CA GLY A 179 -23.89 8.22 17.56
C GLY A 179 -24.77 7.18 18.27
N LEU A 180 -24.44 5.87 18.26
CA LEU A 180 -25.28 4.85 18.89
C LEU A 180 -25.50 5.07 20.40
N GLY A 181 -26.78 5.07 20.81
CA GLY A 181 -27.22 5.34 22.19
C GLY A 181 -26.90 4.23 23.20
N ARG A 182 -26.83 4.59 24.49
CA ARG A 182 -26.35 3.71 25.59
C ARG A 182 -27.17 2.42 25.81
N ARG A 183 -28.43 2.36 25.35
CA ARG A 183 -29.25 1.13 25.36
C ARG A 183 -28.77 0.15 24.27
N VAL A 184 -28.65 0.64 23.04
CA VAL A 184 -28.19 -0.12 21.86
C VAL A 184 -26.78 -0.71 22.05
N ARG A 185 -25.89 0.05 22.71
CA ARG A 185 -24.54 -0.44 23.11
C ARG A 185 -24.53 -1.51 24.22
N LYS A 186 -25.69 -1.98 24.69
CA LYS A 186 -25.83 -3.00 25.74
C LYS A 186 -26.71 -4.19 25.35
N GLU A 187 -27.17 -4.26 24.11
CA GLU A 187 -27.98 -5.38 23.62
C GLU A 187 -27.14 -6.67 23.47
N LEU A 188 -27.80 -7.82 23.63
CA LEU A 188 -27.22 -9.14 23.32
C LEU A 188 -27.33 -9.37 21.82
N ARG A 189 -26.22 -9.24 21.09
CA ARG A 189 -26.15 -9.45 19.64
C ARG A 189 -25.72 -10.89 19.33
N TRP A 190 -25.97 -11.36 18.11
CA TRP A 190 -25.40 -12.62 17.66
C TRP A 190 -23.97 -12.36 17.17
N SER A 191 -23.02 -13.10 17.73
CA SER A 191 -21.60 -13.03 17.36
C SER A 191 -21.12 -14.36 16.82
N SER A 192 -20.05 -14.38 16.04
CA SER A 192 -19.41 -15.63 15.58
C SER A 192 -17.90 -15.46 15.39
N VAL A 193 -17.13 -16.42 15.90
CA VAL A 193 -15.66 -16.48 15.70
C VAL A 193 -15.38 -17.17 14.37
N ARG A 194 -14.65 -16.46 13.51
CA ARG A 194 -14.12 -16.90 12.22
C ARG A 194 -12.60 -16.78 12.27
N GLU A 195 -11.90 -17.53 11.42
CA GLU A 195 -10.44 -17.68 11.35
C GLU A 195 -9.63 -16.49 11.88
N SER A 196 -9.78 -15.30 11.27
CA SER A 196 -9.00 -14.11 11.60
C SER A 196 -9.84 -12.92 12.12
N TYR A 197 -11.10 -13.16 12.55
CA TYR A 197 -12.00 -12.13 13.09
C TYR A 197 -13.22 -12.64 13.88
N LEU A 198 -13.75 -11.79 14.77
CA LEU A 198 -15.04 -11.93 15.44
C LEU A 198 -16.07 -11.02 14.78
N VAL A 199 -17.07 -11.59 14.11
CA VAL A 199 -18.17 -10.85 13.46
C VAL A 199 -19.39 -10.73 14.36
N VAL A 200 -20.13 -9.62 14.24
CA VAL A 200 -21.36 -9.33 14.99
C VAL A 200 -22.50 -8.96 14.04
N VAL A 201 -23.69 -9.53 14.26
CA VAL A 201 -24.96 -9.18 13.60
C VAL A 201 -26.05 -8.95 14.66
N ASN A 202 -27.11 -8.21 14.33
CA ASN A 202 -28.17 -7.93 15.31
C ASN A 202 -28.92 -9.21 15.72
N GLU A 203 -29.32 -9.99 14.71
CA GLU A 203 -30.14 -11.18 14.83
C GLU A 203 -29.53 -12.33 14.02
N PRO A 204 -29.67 -13.61 14.45
CA PRO A 204 -29.14 -14.74 13.70
C PRO A 204 -29.79 -14.92 12.32
N GLY A 205 -30.98 -14.34 12.08
CA GLY A 205 -31.65 -14.35 10.76
C GLY A 205 -31.23 -13.22 9.82
N GLU A 206 -30.26 -12.39 10.19
CA GLU A 206 -29.81 -11.24 9.40
C GLU A 206 -28.48 -11.49 8.67
N LEU A 207 -28.32 -10.86 7.50
CA LEU A 207 -27.07 -10.85 6.72
C LEU A 207 -26.28 -9.53 6.87
N THR A 208 -26.87 -8.48 7.47
CA THR A 208 -26.17 -7.20 7.63
C THR A 208 -25.22 -7.27 8.82
N VAL A 209 -23.97 -6.87 8.58
CA VAL A 209 -22.92 -6.86 9.61
C VAL A 209 -23.04 -5.59 10.44
N TRP A 210 -23.06 -5.76 11.77
CA TRP A 210 -23.18 -4.67 12.75
C TRP A 210 -21.83 -4.06 13.12
N ASP A 211 -20.80 -4.89 13.33
CA ASP A 211 -19.38 -4.53 13.37
C ASP A 211 -18.51 -5.83 13.31
N VAL A 212 -17.20 -5.68 13.10
CA VAL A 212 -16.20 -6.74 12.96
C VAL A 212 -14.95 -6.42 13.78
N PHE A 213 -14.62 -7.26 14.75
CA PHE A 213 -13.36 -7.17 15.48
C PHE A 213 -12.33 -8.08 14.81
N MET A 214 -11.30 -7.51 14.18
CA MET A 214 -10.25 -8.26 13.48
C MET A 214 -9.12 -8.63 14.43
N PHE A 215 -8.50 -9.80 14.22
CA PHE A 215 -7.27 -10.17 14.94
C PHE A 215 -6.05 -9.61 14.21
N ASP A 216 -5.04 -9.22 14.99
CA ASP A 216 -3.76 -8.61 14.60
C ASP A 216 -2.67 -9.07 15.59
N PRO A 217 -1.38 -8.75 15.41
CA PRO A 217 -0.32 -9.22 16.32
C PRO A 217 -0.44 -8.70 17.76
N ASP A 218 -1.18 -7.62 17.99
CA ASP A 218 -1.45 -7.09 19.34
C ASP A 218 -2.58 -7.87 20.06
N PHE A 219 -3.20 -8.87 19.39
CA PHE A 219 -4.39 -9.56 19.88
C PHE A 219 -4.15 -10.34 21.17
N ARG A 220 -4.89 -9.97 22.22
CA ARG A 220 -4.82 -10.64 23.52
C ARG A 220 -6.17 -10.73 24.22
N ILE A 221 -6.32 -11.78 25.02
CA ILE A 221 -7.49 -12.03 25.85
C ILE A 221 -7.11 -11.75 27.31
N GLU A 222 -7.69 -10.69 27.89
CA GLU A 222 -7.44 -10.35 29.29
C GLU A 222 -8.58 -10.90 30.18
N GLN A 223 -8.21 -11.82 31.08
CA GLN A 223 -9.09 -12.29 32.14
C GLN A 223 -8.81 -11.50 33.44
N PRO A 224 -9.81 -10.90 34.10
CA PRO A 224 -9.60 -10.10 35.30
C PRO A 224 -9.20 -10.99 36.49
N LYS A 225 -7.89 -11.02 36.82
CA LYS A 225 -7.34 -11.78 37.96
C LYS A 225 -8.05 -11.39 39.26
N ARG A 226 -8.64 -12.38 39.95
CA ARG A 226 -9.25 -12.17 41.27
C ARG A 226 -8.23 -12.30 42.38
N TYR A 227 -8.03 -11.21 43.13
CA TYR A 227 -7.56 -11.31 44.51
C TYR A 227 -8.68 -11.90 45.36
N TYR A 228 -8.68 -13.23 45.51
CA TYR A 228 -9.42 -13.89 46.58
C TYR A 228 -8.87 -13.44 47.93
N ARG A 229 -9.74 -13.15 48.91
CA ARG A 229 -9.33 -13.25 50.32
C ARG A 229 -8.94 -14.70 50.56
N GLN A 230 -7.79 -14.92 51.21
CA GLN A 230 -7.21 -16.26 51.37
C GLN A 230 -8.20 -17.24 52.00
N GLY A 231 -8.30 -18.41 51.38
CA GLY A 231 -9.23 -19.47 51.73
C GLY A 231 -8.94 -20.71 50.89
N LEU A 232 -7.80 -21.35 51.17
CA LEU A 232 -7.25 -22.56 50.52
C LEU A 232 -6.84 -22.38 49.03
N ASN A 233 -5.55 -22.09 48.83
CA ASN A 233 -4.84 -22.50 47.61
C ASN A 233 -4.28 -23.91 47.83
N ASN A 234 -4.33 -24.78 46.81
CA ASN A 234 -3.16 -25.48 46.23
C ASN A 234 -3.60 -26.51 45.17
N ILE A 235 -2.61 -27.05 44.44
CA ILE A 235 -2.72 -28.13 43.45
C ILE A 235 -3.38 -27.71 42.12
N LEU A 236 -2.61 -27.05 41.27
CA LEU A 236 -2.62 -27.29 39.81
C LEU A 236 -1.25 -26.90 39.24
N TYR A 237 -0.32 -27.86 39.22
CA TYR A 237 0.74 -28.05 38.22
C TYR A 237 1.55 -29.29 38.61
N ASN A 238 1.63 -30.27 37.72
CA ASN A 238 2.63 -31.34 37.76
C ASN A 238 2.93 -31.76 36.32
N ALA A 239 3.99 -31.18 35.76
CA ALA A 239 4.66 -31.64 34.55
C ALA A 239 6.12 -31.94 34.97
N PRO A 240 6.78 -32.96 34.37
CA PRO A 240 8.05 -33.47 34.89
C PRO A 240 9.19 -32.46 34.75
N ALA A 241 10.09 -32.47 35.73
CA ALA A 241 11.25 -31.58 35.77
C ALA A 241 12.45 -32.14 34.98
N MET A 242 13.17 -31.24 34.32
CA MET A 242 14.59 -31.37 33.99
C MET A 242 15.32 -30.13 34.53
N ILE A 243 16.62 -30.25 34.73
CA ILE A 243 17.38 -29.41 35.68
C ILE A 243 18.23 -28.37 34.96
N GLU A 244 18.23 -27.13 35.46
CA GLU A 244 19.39 -26.23 35.36
C GLU A 244 19.40 -25.23 36.54
N HIS A 245 20.59 -24.89 37.04
CA HIS A 245 20.79 -24.07 38.25
C HIS A 245 21.43 -22.70 37.89
N PRO A 246 20.85 -21.56 38.31
CA PRO A 246 21.51 -20.25 38.24
C PRO A 246 22.44 -20.03 39.44
N ILE A 247 23.55 -19.32 39.21
CA ILE A 247 24.61 -19.02 40.19
C ILE A 247 24.29 -17.73 41.00
N SER A 248 24.82 -17.65 42.22
CA SER A 248 24.59 -16.56 43.20
C SER A 248 25.56 -15.39 43.12
N SER A 249 25.10 -14.17 43.47
CA SER A 249 25.95 -13.08 43.99
C SER A 249 25.16 -12.12 44.89
N LEU A 250 25.83 -11.46 45.86
CA LEU A 250 25.23 -10.63 46.93
C LEU A 250 25.58 -9.13 46.77
N ASN A 251 24.75 -8.24 47.37
CA ASN A 251 25.15 -7.21 48.38
C ASN A 251 23.91 -6.35 48.80
N LYS A 252 23.57 -6.20 50.10
CA LYS A 252 23.90 -5.10 51.08
C LYS A 252 23.25 -3.72 50.75
N HIS A 253 22.78 -2.86 51.67
CA HIS A 253 23.03 -2.65 53.13
C HIS A 253 21.75 -2.27 53.97
N GLN A 254 21.86 -1.58 55.14
CA GLN A 254 20.87 -1.51 56.25
C GLN A 254 20.55 -0.07 56.81
N GLY A 255 19.48 0.07 57.63
CA GLY A 255 19.13 1.21 58.55
C GLY A 255 17.61 1.56 58.57
N SER A 256 16.92 2.28 59.48
CA SER A 256 17.06 2.78 60.89
C SER A 256 16.44 4.21 61.03
N GLU A 257 15.57 4.61 61.98
CA GLU A 257 14.83 3.90 63.04
C GLU A 257 13.51 4.63 63.56
N ILE A 258 13.36 4.95 64.86
CA ILE A 258 12.11 5.12 65.70
C ILE A 258 12.37 6.22 66.82
N PRO A 259 11.47 6.77 67.73
CA PRO A 259 10.00 6.66 68.04
C PRO A 259 9.15 7.97 68.30
N THR A 260 7.80 7.85 68.33
CA THR A 260 6.79 8.65 69.14
C THR A 260 6.57 10.16 68.85
N SER A 261 5.51 10.88 69.30
CA SER A 261 4.42 10.66 70.30
C SER A 261 3.03 11.11 69.72
N ARG A 262 1.90 11.47 70.39
CA ARG A 262 1.51 11.86 71.78
C ARG A 262 -0.03 11.69 71.98
N GLN A 263 -0.56 11.97 73.19
CA GLN A 263 -2.00 12.12 73.52
C GLN A 263 -2.24 13.34 74.45
N GLN A 264 -3.46 13.92 74.48
CA GLN A 264 -4.24 14.23 75.72
C GLN A 264 -5.68 14.75 75.40
N HIS A 265 -6.43 15.18 76.42
CA HIS A 265 -7.90 14.99 76.55
C HIS A 265 -8.61 16.22 77.16
N LEU A 266 -9.94 16.41 76.93
CA LEU A 266 -10.99 17.08 77.77
C LEU A 266 -12.10 17.82 76.96
N SER A 267 -13.20 18.20 77.65
CA SER A 267 -14.51 18.74 77.16
C SER A 267 -14.94 19.96 78.05
N PRO A 268 -16.19 20.54 78.10
CA PRO A 268 -17.50 20.22 77.46
C PRO A 268 -18.47 21.41 77.09
N GLN A 269 -19.70 21.05 76.65
CA GLN A 269 -21.03 21.69 76.92
C GLN A 269 -21.64 22.88 76.10
N ARG A 270 -23.00 22.82 76.03
CA ARG A 270 -24.06 23.86 75.84
C ARG A 270 -24.26 24.60 74.51
N ASN A 271 -25.33 24.27 73.79
CA ASN A 271 -26.65 24.95 73.88
C ASN A 271 -27.73 24.15 73.10
N GLY A 272 -29.01 24.55 73.17
CA GLY A 272 -30.11 23.91 72.41
C GLY A 272 -31.46 24.62 72.62
N ASP A 273 -32.53 24.14 71.97
CA ASP A 273 -33.92 24.55 72.23
C ASP A 273 -34.92 23.39 71.95
N ARG A 274 -36.22 23.62 72.16
CA ARG A 274 -37.25 22.61 72.50
C ARG A 274 -38.32 22.37 71.43
N GLY A 275 -39.09 21.28 71.60
CA GLY A 275 -40.37 21.06 70.90
C GLY A 275 -40.92 19.62 70.96
N ASP A 276 -41.72 19.34 71.99
CA ASP A 276 -43.03 18.64 72.02
C ASP A 276 -43.54 17.85 70.79
N SER A 277 -44.41 16.82 70.92
CA SER A 277 -44.88 16.04 72.09
C SER A 277 -45.63 14.76 71.61
N ASP A 278 -46.13 13.93 72.54
CA ASP A 278 -46.77 12.63 72.24
C ASP A 278 -48.07 12.70 71.41
N ASN A 279 -48.43 11.57 70.78
CA ASN A 279 -49.83 11.14 70.77
C ASN A 279 -50.06 9.63 70.55
N TYR A 280 -51.17 9.14 71.08
CA TYR A 280 -51.59 7.73 71.09
C TYR A 280 -52.40 7.32 69.85
N SER A 281 -52.36 6.04 69.49
CA SER A 281 -53.59 5.20 69.48
C SER A 281 -53.28 3.72 69.21
N LEU A 282 -54.14 2.86 69.78
CA LEU A 282 -54.20 1.41 69.49
C LEU A 282 -55.42 1.09 68.61
N LEU A 283 -55.52 -0.17 68.18
CA LEU A 283 -56.57 -0.75 67.32
C LEU A 283 -56.53 -0.30 65.83
N GLY A 284 -56.79 -1.18 64.85
CA GLY A 284 -56.98 -2.62 64.97
C GLY A 284 -57.35 -3.34 63.66
N SER A 285 -57.37 -4.67 63.72
CA SER A 285 -57.96 -5.62 62.76
C SER A 285 -57.43 -5.71 61.31
N VAL A 286 -56.47 -6.62 61.13
CA VAL A 286 -56.46 -7.69 60.10
C VAL A 286 -57.16 -7.39 58.75
N LYS A 287 -56.41 -6.86 57.77
CA LYS A 287 -56.62 -7.11 56.32
C LYS A 287 -55.41 -6.73 55.45
N SER A 288 -54.30 -7.50 55.54
CA SER A 288 -53.28 -7.61 54.47
C SER A 288 -52.12 -8.57 54.83
N ARG A 289 -52.31 -9.87 54.59
CA ARG A 289 -51.21 -10.70 54.04
C ARG A 289 -51.38 -10.69 52.51
N ILE A 290 -50.28 -10.80 51.77
CA ILE A 290 -50.22 -10.61 50.30
C ILE A 290 -50.42 -9.13 49.88
N SER A 291 -49.45 -8.25 50.20
CA SER A 291 -48.98 -7.12 49.34
C SER A 291 -48.08 -6.12 50.11
N ARG A 292 -46.77 -6.44 50.29
CA ARG A 292 -45.72 -5.43 50.56
C ARG A 292 -44.27 -5.95 50.45
N VAL A 293 -43.91 -6.53 49.29
CA VAL A 293 -42.51 -6.86 48.94
C VAL A 293 -41.96 -5.91 47.86
N PHE A 294 -42.79 -5.03 47.29
CA PHE A 294 -42.37 -4.04 46.31
C PHE A 294 -42.17 -2.65 46.93
N HIS A 295 -41.00 -2.08 46.60
CA HIS A 295 -40.55 -0.70 46.81
C HIS A 295 -40.51 -0.13 48.24
N LEU A 296 -39.27 0.14 48.69
CA LEU A 296 -38.86 1.54 48.87
C LEU A 296 -37.36 1.77 48.57
N LYS A 297 -37.16 2.74 47.66
CA LYS A 297 -35.98 3.54 47.28
C LYS A 297 -34.59 3.18 47.85
N THR A 298 -33.68 2.87 46.93
CA THR A 298 -32.24 3.12 47.04
C THR A 298 -31.94 4.63 47.02
N GLU A 299 -31.07 5.11 47.91
CA GLU A 299 -30.26 6.31 47.70
C GLU A 299 -28.78 5.99 47.99
N ARG A 300 -27.88 6.83 47.47
CA ARG A 300 -26.50 6.45 47.10
C ARG A 300 -25.54 6.33 48.29
N ARG A 301 -24.73 5.27 48.25
CA ARG A 301 -23.29 5.36 48.51
C ARG A 301 -22.50 4.79 47.33
N LYS A 302 -21.54 5.56 46.83
CA LYS A 302 -20.52 5.07 45.87
C LYS A 302 -19.51 4.22 46.64
N ASN A 303 -19.09 3.08 46.08
CA ASN A 303 -17.74 2.53 46.22
C ASN A 303 -17.54 1.33 45.27
N ASN A 304 -16.57 1.46 44.36
CA ASN A 304 -15.83 0.47 43.55
C ASN A 304 -16.54 -0.70 42.83
N GLU A 305 -15.89 -1.20 41.77
CA GLU A 305 -16.52 -2.09 40.78
C GLU A 305 -16.39 -3.59 41.14
N GLU A 306 -17.51 -4.24 41.46
CA GLU A 306 -17.56 -5.72 41.45
C GLU A 306 -17.57 -6.25 40.00
N VAL A 307 -16.51 -6.96 39.61
CA VAL A 307 -16.41 -7.56 38.26
C VAL A 307 -17.27 -8.82 38.17
N SER A 308 -18.33 -8.74 37.36
CA SER A 308 -19.30 -9.83 37.13
C SER A 308 -18.63 -11.13 36.70
N LYS A 309 -19.10 -12.26 37.27
CA LYS A 309 -18.52 -13.62 37.17
C LYS A 309 -18.28 -14.15 35.75
N HIS A 310 -18.88 -13.57 34.71
CA HIS A 310 -18.83 -14.09 33.33
C HIS A 310 -18.27 -13.04 32.34
N THR A 311 -17.31 -12.24 32.80
CA THR A 311 -16.76 -11.09 32.06
C THR A 311 -15.29 -11.29 31.73
N PHE A 312 -14.95 -11.10 30.47
CA PHE A 312 -13.57 -11.12 29.96
C PHE A 312 -13.38 -9.96 28.98
N TYR A 313 -12.14 -9.68 28.58
CA TYR A 313 -11.83 -8.64 27.61
C TYR A 313 -11.03 -9.21 26.44
N ILE A 314 -11.25 -8.64 25.26
CA ILE A 314 -10.35 -8.78 24.11
C ILE A 314 -9.76 -7.42 23.77
N VAL A 315 -8.49 -7.42 23.36
CA VAL A 315 -7.75 -6.23 22.92
C VAL A 315 -7.10 -6.56 21.59
N ASN A 316 -7.08 -5.59 20.69
CA ASN A 316 -6.26 -5.57 19.47
C ASN A 316 -5.66 -4.16 19.33
N SER A 317 -4.91 -3.88 18.26
CA SER A 317 -4.27 -2.57 18.04
C SER A 317 -5.25 -1.38 18.00
N GLN A 318 -6.51 -1.62 17.62
CA GLN A 318 -7.55 -0.59 17.47
C GLN A 318 -8.36 -0.34 18.74
N THR A 319 -8.70 -1.38 19.52
CA THR A 319 -9.73 -1.24 20.56
C THR A 319 -9.70 -2.33 21.64
N LYS A 320 -10.29 -2.01 22.79
CA LYS A 320 -10.48 -2.90 23.93
C LYS A 320 -11.97 -3.12 24.19
N LEU A 321 -12.44 -4.36 24.02
CA LEU A 321 -13.83 -4.74 24.19
C LEU A 321 -14.03 -5.57 25.47
N LYS A 322 -14.99 -5.16 26.30
CA LYS A 322 -15.52 -5.91 27.44
C LYS A 322 -16.65 -6.82 26.96
N LEU A 323 -16.52 -8.12 27.21
CA LEU A 323 -17.41 -9.16 26.73
C LEU A 323 -18.10 -9.84 27.92
N PHE A 324 -19.42 -9.99 27.83
CA PHE A 324 -20.23 -10.64 28.87
C PHE A 324 -20.90 -11.90 28.30
N ALA A 325 -20.52 -13.07 28.83
CA ALA A 325 -21.16 -14.34 28.52
C ALA A 325 -22.34 -14.63 29.46
N ARG A 326 -23.29 -15.47 29.04
CA ARG A 326 -24.47 -15.82 29.87
C ARG A 326 -24.11 -16.68 31.10
N ASN A 327 -23.01 -17.42 31.03
CA ASN A 327 -22.47 -18.24 32.11
C ASN A 327 -20.99 -18.55 31.86
N GLU A 328 -20.29 -18.95 32.93
CA GLU A 328 -18.87 -19.30 32.95
C GLU A 328 -18.47 -20.36 31.91
N ARG A 329 -19.28 -21.42 31.72
CA ARG A 329 -19.04 -22.42 30.67
C ARG A 329 -19.05 -21.79 29.27
N GLN A 330 -19.99 -20.89 28.98
CA GLN A 330 -19.99 -20.18 27.70
C GLN A 330 -18.81 -19.21 27.59
N MET A 331 -18.40 -18.56 28.69
CA MET A 331 -17.20 -17.71 28.72
C MET A 331 -15.96 -18.50 28.30
N LEU A 332 -15.72 -19.66 28.93
CA LEU A 332 -14.62 -20.56 28.58
C LEU A 332 -14.71 -21.04 27.13
N GLN A 333 -15.90 -21.43 26.65
CA GLN A 333 -16.09 -21.80 25.24
C GLN A 333 -15.80 -20.65 24.25
N TRP A 334 -16.05 -19.39 24.62
CA TRP A 334 -15.67 -18.24 23.79
C TRP A 334 -14.15 -17.99 23.83
N ILE A 335 -13.54 -18.08 25.01
CA ILE A 335 -12.10 -17.92 25.21
C ILE A 335 -11.34 -18.98 24.39
N THR A 336 -11.61 -20.27 24.58
CA THR A 336 -10.95 -21.36 23.83
C THR A 336 -11.21 -21.29 22.32
N ALA A 337 -12.37 -20.78 21.88
CA ALA A 337 -12.63 -20.56 20.46
C ALA A 337 -11.79 -19.40 19.88
N LEU A 338 -11.58 -18.32 20.64
CA LEU A 338 -10.75 -17.19 20.25
C LEU A 338 -9.25 -17.56 20.28
N GLU A 339 -8.80 -18.29 21.30
CA GLU A 339 -7.43 -18.82 21.44
C GLU A 339 -7.10 -19.76 20.28
N LYS A 340 -8.02 -20.68 19.93
CA LYS A 340 -7.85 -21.57 18.77
C LYS A 340 -7.85 -20.80 17.45
N SER A 341 -8.68 -19.78 17.31
CA SER A 341 -8.74 -18.98 16.08
C SER A 341 -7.46 -18.15 15.89
N ALA A 342 -6.97 -17.49 16.94
CA ALA A 342 -5.70 -16.77 16.92
C ALA A 342 -4.53 -17.71 16.62
N SER A 343 -4.38 -18.82 17.36
CA SER A 343 -3.30 -19.79 17.07
C SER A 343 -3.38 -20.45 15.67
N SER A 344 -4.50 -20.33 14.95
CA SER A 344 -4.63 -20.74 13.54
C SER A 344 -4.46 -19.60 12.52
N SER A 345 -4.38 -18.34 12.97
CA SER A 345 -4.40 -17.15 12.13
C SER A 345 -2.99 -16.65 11.88
N THR A 346 -2.54 -16.66 10.62
CA THR A 346 -1.28 -16.04 10.17
C THR A 346 -1.11 -14.60 10.68
N TYR A 347 -2.19 -13.81 10.66
CA TYR A 347 -2.22 -12.39 11.04
C TYR A 347 -2.04 -12.07 12.54
N THR A 348 -1.92 -13.05 13.44
CA THR A 348 -1.66 -12.80 14.88
C THR A 348 -0.22 -13.08 15.30
N ASN A 349 0.63 -13.52 14.37
CA ASN A 349 2.05 -13.72 14.62
C ASN A 349 2.83 -12.45 14.24
N GLU A 350 4.03 -12.28 14.80
CA GLU A 350 4.97 -11.27 14.34
C GLU A 350 5.53 -11.68 12.97
N ASN A 351 5.51 -10.76 12.01
CA ASN A 351 6.00 -10.99 10.64
C ASN A 351 7.28 -10.20 10.37
N ARG A 352 8.01 -10.58 9.33
CA ARG A 352 9.18 -9.85 8.82
C ARG A 352 8.84 -8.36 8.63
N PHE A 353 9.78 -7.48 9.01
CA PHE A 353 9.65 -6.01 8.99
C PHE A 353 8.54 -5.43 9.90
N ASP A 354 8.01 -6.20 10.85
CA ASP A 354 6.87 -5.84 11.71
C ASP A 354 5.54 -5.62 10.96
N SER A 355 5.44 -6.13 9.73
CA SER A 355 4.25 -5.97 8.90
C SER A 355 3.00 -6.67 9.47
N PHE A 356 1.83 -6.08 9.23
CA PHE A 356 0.54 -6.74 9.43
C PHE A 356 0.32 -7.98 8.55
N ALA A 357 1.08 -8.13 7.45
CA ALA A 357 0.95 -9.20 6.49
C ALA A 357 2.14 -10.19 6.56
N PRO A 358 1.86 -11.51 6.52
CA PRO A 358 2.90 -12.53 6.46
C PRO A 358 3.54 -12.58 5.06
N ILE A 359 4.65 -13.31 4.96
CA ILE A 359 5.27 -13.64 3.68
C ILE A 359 4.36 -14.62 2.92
N ARG A 360 4.14 -14.36 1.63
CA ARG A 360 3.41 -15.24 0.69
C ARG A 360 4.41 -15.82 -0.32
N LEU A 361 4.20 -17.07 -0.71
CA LEU A 361 5.04 -17.81 -1.64
C LEU A 361 4.22 -18.18 -2.89
N ASN A 362 4.94 -18.47 -3.99
CA ASN A 362 4.39 -18.90 -5.27
C ASN A 362 3.37 -17.89 -5.84
N VAL A 363 3.66 -16.59 -5.71
CA VAL A 363 2.80 -15.49 -6.12
C VAL A 363 2.98 -15.18 -7.60
N ALA A 364 1.88 -15.03 -8.32
CA ALA A 364 1.87 -14.39 -9.64
C ALA A 364 1.83 -12.87 -9.45
N ALA A 365 2.91 -12.20 -9.84
CA ALA A 365 3.09 -10.75 -9.75
C ALA A 365 3.72 -10.23 -11.06
N GLN A 366 3.26 -9.09 -11.54
CA GLN A 366 3.70 -8.45 -12.77
C GLN A 366 3.94 -6.96 -12.48
N TRP A 367 5.17 -6.49 -12.69
CA TRP A 367 5.47 -5.06 -12.71
C TRP A 367 4.85 -4.42 -13.97
N LEU A 368 4.44 -3.16 -13.88
CA LEU A 368 3.84 -2.41 -14.99
C LEU A 368 4.46 -1.02 -14.99
N VAL A 369 5.30 -0.73 -15.99
CA VAL A 369 5.88 0.60 -16.19
C VAL A 369 4.87 1.47 -16.93
N ASP A 370 4.78 2.73 -16.52
CA ASP A 370 3.85 3.74 -17.01
C ASP A 370 2.34 3.45 -16.89
N GLY A 371 1.57 4.51 -17.09
CA GLY A 371 0.12 4.46 -17.04
C GLY A 371 -0.49 3.61 -18.15
N ARG A 372 0.07 3.60 -19.37
CA ARG A 372 -0.48 2.84 -20.51
C ARG A 372 -0.79 1.39 -20.13
N ASP A 373 0.20 0.69 -19.60
CA ASP A 373 0.14 -0.76 -19.38
C ASP A 373 -0.58 -1.08 -18.07
N TYR A 374 -0.38 -0.24 -17.04
CA TYR A 374 -1.15 -0.29 -15.79
C TYR A 374 -2.66 -0.14 -16.02
N PHE A 375 -3.09 0.92 -16.71
CA PHE A 375 -4.51 1.17 -16.97
C PHE A 375 -5.12 0.19 -17.97
N TRP A 376 -4.35 -0.29 -18.95
CA TRP A 376 -4.79 -1.34 -19.86
C TRP A 376 -5.14 -2.62 -19.10
N ASN A 377 -4.24 -3.12 -18.27
CA ASN A 377 -4.48 -4.34 -17.49
C ASN A 377 -5.54 -4.15 -16.39
N LEU A 378 -5.56 -3.00 -15.70
CA LEU A 378 -6.63 -2.64 -14.77
C LEU A 378 -8.01 -2.68 -15.44
N SER A 379 -8.13 -2.15 -16.66
CA SER A 379 -9.40 -2.17 -17.41
C SER A 379 -9.86 -3.58 -17.78
N ARG A 380 -8.92 -4.51 -18.06
CA ARG A 380 -9.23 -5.95 -18.27
C ARG A 380 -9.81 -6.56 -16.99
N ALA A 381 -9.13 -6.36 -15.87
CA ALA A 381 -9.55 -6.93 -14.59
C ALA A 381 -10.90 -6.38 -14.11
N ILE A 382 -11.15 -5.06 -14.24
CA ILE A 382 -12.44 -4.46 -13.88
C ILE A 382 -13.58 -5.03 -14.75
N LEU A 383 -13.35 -5.27 -16.05
CA LEU A 383 -14.33 -5.94 -16.92
C LEU A 383 -14.68 -7.36 -16.44
N MET A 384 -13.72 -8.09 -15.88
CA MET A 384 -13.91 -9.48 -15.41
C MET A 384 -14.59 -9.59 -14.03
N ALA A 385 -14.61 -8.51 -13.23
CA ALA A 385 -15.16 -8.48 -11.87
C ALA A 385 -16.62 -8.96 -11.75
N ARG A 386 -16.98 -9.65 -10.65
CA ARG A 386 -18.29 -10.31 -10.47
C ARG A 386 -18.98 -10.01 -9.15
N GLU A 387 -18.24 -9.82 -8.07
CA GLU A 387 -18.81 -9.61 -6.74
C GLU A 387 -18.48 -8.23 -6.17
N ILE A 388 -17.20 -7.86 -6.14
CA ILE A 388 -16.68 -6.72 -5.38
C ILE A 388 -15.51 -6.05 -6.11
N ILE A 389 -15.56 -4.72 -6.19
CA ILE A 389 -14.40 -3.85 -6.50
C ILE A 389 -14.14 -2.97 -5.27
N GLN A 390 -12.89 -2.86 -4.83
CA GLN A 390 -12.44 -2.00 -3.74
C GLN A 390 -11.37 -1.05 -4.28
N ILE A 391 -11.63 0.26 -4.27
CA ILE A 391 -10.70 1.28 -4.75
C ILE A 391 -10.31 2.19 -3.59
N HIS A 392 -9.02 2.39 -3.40
CA HIS A 392 -8.47 3.42 -2.52
C HIS A 392 -7.47 4.24 -3.30
N ASP A 393 -7.71 5.54 -3.41
CA ASP A 393 -6.81 6.49 -4.08
C ASP A 393 -6.59 7.74 -3.21
N TRP A 394 -5.47 8.40 -3.46
CA TRP A 394 -5.28 9.78 -3.01
C TRP A 394 -6.15 10.73 -3.84
N TRP A 395 -6.32 10.48 -5.14
CA TRP A 395 -7.28 11.19 -5.97
C TRP A 395 -7.86 10.31 -7.09
N LEU A 396 -9.06 10.62 -7.57
CA LEU A 396 -9.77 9.83 -8.57
C LEU A 396 -10.58 10.78 -9.46
N SER A 397 -10.30 10.77 -10.78
CA SER A 397 -11.08 11.48 -11.79
C SER A 397 -12.05 10.49 -12.44
N PRO A 398 -13.37 10.59 -12.19
CA PRO A 398 -14.32 9.60 -12.71
C PRO A 398 -14.28 9.50 -14.24
N GLU A 399 -13.96 10.59 -14.93
CA GLU A 399 -13.90 10.66 -16.38
C GLU A 399 -12.55 10.27 -17.00
N LEU A 400 -11.62 9.69 -16.23
CA LEU A 400 -10.35 9.17 -16.76
C LEU A 400 -10.56 8.06 -17.82
N PHE A 401 -9.83 8.15 -18.93
CA PHE A 401 -9.78 7.13 -19.98
C PHE A 401 -8.68 6.09 -19.68
N LEU A 402 -9.10 4.86 -19.34
CA LEU A 402 -8.18 3.74 -19.05
C LEU A 402 -7.57 3.10 -20.31
N ARG A 403 -8.09 3.43 -21.50
CA ARG A 403 -7.58 3.00 -22.81
C ARG A 403 -7.70 4.13 -23.81
N ARG A 404 -6.76 4.20 -24.76
CA ARG A 404 -6.56 5.33 -25.65
C ARG A 404 -6.10 4.87 -27.03
N PRO A 405 -6.25 5.69 -28.09
CA PRO A 405 -7.03 6.94 -28.11
C PRO A 405 -8.55 6.68 -28.13
N ASN A 406 -9.35 7.67 -27.71
CA ASN A 406 -10.81 7.73 -27.89
C ASN A 406 -11.66 6.48 -27.51
N MET A 407 -11.18 5.61 -26.61
CA MET A 407 -11.88 4.37 -26.24
C MET A 407 -13.00 4.58 -25.20
N ASP A 408 -14.05 5.30 -25.60
CA ASP A 408 -15.13 5.85 -24.77
C ASP A 408 -16.02 4.78 -24.04
N ARG A 409 -15.83 3.48 -24.33
CA ARG A 409 -16.39 2.33 -23.58
C ARG A 409 -15.61 2.04 -22.27
N TYR A 410 -14.35 2.50 -22.17
CA TYR A 410 -13.38 2.18 -21.10
C TYR A 410 -13.09 3.36 -20.16
N ARG A 411 -13.84 4.46 -20.27
CA ARG A 411 -13.82 5.55 -19.29
C ARG A 411 -14.28 5.05 -17.91
N LEU A 412 -13.58 5.45 -16.85
CA LEU A 412 -13.69 4.85 -15.52
C LEU A 412 -15.14 4.88 -14.97
N ASP A 413 -15.82 6.02 -15.03
CA ASP A 413 -17.21 6.19 -14.58
C ASP A 413 -18.17 5.22 -15.28
N ARG A 414 -18.12 5.17 -16.61
CA ARG A 414 -18.96 4.29 -17.44
C ARG A 414 -18.65 2.82 -17.21
N LEU A 415 -17.37 2.48 -17.00
CA LEU A 415 -16.95 1.10 -16.72
C LEU A 415 -17.47 0.64 -15.34
N LEU A 416 -17.26 1.44 -14.30
CA LEU A 416 -17.78 1.17 -12.96
C LEU A 416 -19.32 1.15 -12.93
N GLU A 417 -20.00 2.02 -13.70
CA GLU A 417 -21.46 2.00 -13.82
C GLU A 417 -21.96 0.68 -14.44
N ARG A 418 -21.34 0.17 -15.52
CA ARG A 418 -21.71 -1.11 -16.13
C ARG A 418 -21.56 -2.27 -15.14
N LYS A 419 -20.40 -2.42 -14.50
CA LYS A 419 -20.17 -3.45 -13.48
C LYS A 419 -21.13 -3.32 -12.29
N ALA A 420 -21.43 -2.10 -11.87
CA ALA A 420 -22.40 -1.85 -10.80
C ALA A 420 -23.83 -2.25 -11.19
N LYS A 421 -24.24 -2.07 -12.45
CA LYS A 421 -25.53 -2.53 -13.01
C LYS A 421 -25.61 -4.05 -13.13
N GLU A 422 -24.51 -4.72 -13.47
CA GLU A 422 -24.38 -6.18 -13.50
C GLU A 422 -24.51 -6.82 -12.09
N GLY A 423 -24.27 -6.04 -11.04
CA GLY A 423 -24.47 -6.45 -9.63
C GLY A 423 -23.23 -6.34 -8.74
N VAL A 424 -22.08 -5.99 -9.33
CA VAL A 424 -20.81 -5.80 -8.61
C VAL A 424 -20.93 -4.68 -7.59
N LYS A 425 -20.43 -4.89 -6.37
CA LYS A 425 -20.44 -3.91 -5.28
C LYS A 425 -19.13 -3.12 -5.29
N ILE A 426 -19.21 -1.80 -5.39
CA ILE A 426 -18.03 -0.95 -5.61
C ILE A 426 -17.84 -0.06 -4.39
N TYR A 427 -16.80 -0.33 -3.62
CA TYR A 427 -16.45 0.40 -2.40
C TYR A 427 -15.24 1.28 -2.68
N ILE A 428 -15.37 2.58 -2.43
CA ILE A 428 -14.32 3.56 -2.75
C ILE A 428 -13.96 4.35 -1.51
N ILE A 429 -12.67 4.51 -1.21
CA ILE A 429 -12.15 5.43 -0.21
C ILE A 429 -11.27 6.44 -0.94
N LEU A 430 -11.61 7.72 -0.85
CA LEU A 430 -10.77 8.80 -1.36
C LEU A 430 -10.13 9.54 -0.19
N TYR A 431 -8.95 10.14 -0.42
CA TYR A 431 -8.48 11.22 0.43
C TYR A 431 -9.54 12.35 0.48
N GLN A 432 -9.59 13.09 1.58
CA GLN A 432 -10.36 14.31 1.72
C GLN A 432 -9.38 15.47 1.89
N GLU A 433 -9.38 16.36 0.91
CA GLU A 433 -8.66 17.62 0.91
C GLU A 433 -9.10 18.58 2.04
N VAL A 434 -8.14 19.35 2.55
CA VAL A 434 -8.40 20.46 3.49
C VAL A 434 -9.14 21.59 2.78
N SER A 435 -8.77 21.87 1.53
CA SER A 435 -9.31 22.95 0.71
C SER A 435 -8.99 22.74 -0.77
N ASN A 436 -9.99 22.82 -1.65
CA ASN A 436 -9.78 22.83 -3.11
C ASN A 436 -8.93 24.03 -3.60
N ARG A 437 -8.57 25.00 -2.74
CA ARG A 437 -7.65 26.11 -3.08
C ARG A 437 -6.16 25.77 -2.86
N THR A 438 -5.86 24.74 -2.09
CA THR A 438 -4.47 24.29 -1.81
C THR A 438 -4.19 22.90 -2.39
N THR A 439 -5.25 22.19 -2.78
CA THR A 439 -5.20 20.79 -3.24
C THR A 439 -6.48 20.53 -4.06
N PRO A 440 -6.54 20.89 -5.35
CA PRO A 440 -7.78 20.87 -6.14
C PRO A 440 -8.09 19.48 -6.70
N THR A 441 -8.14 18.46 -5.83
CA THR A 441 -8.61 17.11 -6.21
C THR A 441 -10.13 17.03 -6.39
N ASP A 442 -10.85 17.97 -5.76
CA ASP A 442 -12.31 17.98 -5.63
C ASP A 442 -12.91 16.57 -5.43
N SER A 443 -12.40 15.85 -4.42
CA SER A 443 -12.92 14.51 -4.10
C SER A 443 -14.41 14.54 -3.68
N HIS A 444 -14.97 15.74 -3.46
CA HIS A 444 -16.40 15.96 -3.28
C HIS A 444 -17.17 15.83 -4.61
N TYR A 445 -16.71 16.47 -5.69
CA TYR A 445 -17.22 16.22 -7.05
C TYR A 445 -17.12 14.74 -7.42
N ALA A 446 -15.93 14.14 -7.29
CA ALA A 446 -15.72 12.72 -7.62
C ALA A 446 -16.69 11.81 -6.86
N LYS A 447 -16.88 12.05 -5.55
CA LYS A 447 -17.88 11.36 -4.73
C LYS A 447 -19.30 11.57 -5.23
N GLN A 448 -19.73 12.80 -5.53
CA GLN A 448 -21.10 13.07 -5.99
C GLN A 448 -21.37 12.37 -7.32
N ARG A 449 -20.44 12.50 -8.27
CA ARG A 449 -20.48 11.87 -9.58
C ARG A 449 -20.63 10.35 -9.45
N LEU A 450 -19.68 9.68 -8.78
CA LEU A 450 -19.67 8.22 -8.60
C LEU A 450 -20.88 7.68 -7.81
N GLN A 451 -21.34 8.38 -6.77
CA GLN A 451 -22.53 7.96 -6.01
C GLN A 451 -23.85 8.18 -6.78
N GLY A 452 -23.86 9.07 -7.77
CA GLY A 452 -25.01 9.31 -8.65
C GLY A 452 -25.21 8.24 -9.72
N LEU A 453 -24.14 7.56 -10.15
CA LEU A 453 -24.16 6.54 -11.21
C LEU A 453 -25.01 5.31 -10.85
N HIS A 454 -24.72 4.66 -9.70
CA HIS A 454 -25.46 3.47 -9.31
C HIS A 454 -25.50 3.19 -7.80
N HIS A 455 -26.54 2.49 -7.35
CA HIS A 455 -26.75 2.22 -5.92
C HIS A 455 -25.76 1.21 -5.31
N ASN A 456 -25.04 0.44 -6.14
CA ASN A 456 -23.96 -0.43 -5.67
C ASN A 456 -22.61 0.30 -5.47
N ILE A 457 -22.50 1.58 -5.85
CA ILE A 457 -21.28 2.39 -5.68
C ILE A 457 -21.34 3.17 -4.36
N MET A 458 -20.32 3.02 -3.51
CA MET A 458 -20.27 3.58 -2.16
C MET A 458 -18.93 4.24 -1.86
N VAL A 459 -18.87 5.56 -2.03
CA VAL A 459 -17.67 6.39 -1.73
C VAL A 459 -17.64 6.94 -0.28
N GLN A 460 -16.58 6.65 0.47
CA GLN A 460 -16.15 7.38 1.68
C GLN A 460 -15.03 8.38 1.33
N ARG A 461 -14.88 9.46 2.11
CA ARG A 461 -13.74 10.40 2.00
C ARG A 461 -13.02 10.52 3.35
N SER A 462 -11.70 10.66 3.39
CA SER A 462 -10.93 10.67 4.64
C SER A 462 -9.57 11.38 4.58
N PRO A 463 -9.06 12.09 5.62
CA PRO A 463 -9.53 12.24 7.00
C PRO A 463 -10.82 13.10 7.12
N SER A 464 -11.17 13.47 8.35
CA SER A 464 -12.15 14.54 8.56
C SER A 464 -11.53 15.48 9.57
N HIS A 465 -10.81 16.48 9.06
CA HIS A 465 -9.80 17.26 9.78
C HIS A 465 -10.27 17.69 11.18
N PHE A 466 -11.38 18.43 11.28
CA PHE A 466 -11.97 18.88 12.55
C PHE A 466 -12.38 17.78 13.56
N GLN A 467 -12.49 16.52 13.12
CA GLN A 467 -12.85 15.36 13.97
C GLN A 467 -11.66 14.43 14.25
N THR A 468 -10.52 14.65 13.60
CA THR A 468 -9.31 13.81 13.69
C THR A 468 -8.09 14.59 14.22
N GLY A 469 -8.08 15.92 14.09
CA GLY A 469 -6.90 16.76 14.34
C GLY A 469 -5.96 16.83 13.14
N THR A 470 -6.07 15.91 12.18
CA THR A 470 -5.20 15.79 11.01
C THR A 470 -5.45 16.92 10.00
N LEU A 471 -4.53 17.87 9.93
CA LEU A 471 -4.54 18.96 8.93
C LEU A 471 -3.46 18.80 7.84
N TYR A 472 -2.36 18.11 8.12
CA TYR A 472 -1.21 18.03 7.19
C TYR A 472 -1.05 16.66 6.52
N TRP A 473 -1.65 15.60 7.07
CA TRP A 473 -1.46 14.21 6.59
C TRP A 473 -2.60 13.72 5.69
N ALA A 474 -2.22 12.91 4.70
CA ALA A 474 -3.11 12.36 3.68
C ALA A 474 -3.16 10.81 3.73
N HIS A 475 -4.18 10.27 3.04
CA HIS A 475 -4.17 8.84 2.68
C HIS A 475 -3.59 8.75 1.28
N HIS A 476 -2.34 8.31 1.15
CA HIS A 476 -1.57 8.46 -0.07
C HIS A 476 -1.45 7.16 -0.88
N GLU A 477 -1.86 6.01 -0.32
CA GLU A 477 -1.82 4.76 -1.05
C GLU A 477 -2.84 4.66 -2.21
N LYS A 478 -2.35 4.09 -3.32
CA LYS A 478 -3.10 3.78 -4.53
C LYS A 478 -3.33 2.27 -4.60
N LEU A 479 -4.59 1.83 -4.66
CA LEU A 479 -4.96 0.43 -4.55
C LEU A 479 -6.32 0.15 -5.22
N CYS A 480 -6.36 -0.79 -6.16
CA CYS A 480 -7.60 -1.39 -6.66
C CYS A 480 -7.59 -2.91 -6.43
N VAL A 481 -8.52 -3.45 -5.65
CA VAL A 481 -8.71 -4.90 -5.44
C VAL A 481 -10.01 -5.36 -6.09
N ILE A 482 -9.93 -6.42 -6.89
CA ILE A 482 -11.02 -6.97 -7.69
C ILE A 482 -11.28 -8.40 -7.22
N ASP A 483 -12.52 -8.67 -6.83
CA ASP A 483 -13.05 -9.92 -6.27
C ASP A 483 -12.23 -10.57 -5.13
N GLN A 484 -11.27 -9.84 -4.56
CA GLN A 484 -10.31 -10.33 -3.55
C GLN A 484 -9.45 -11.50 -4.10
N THR A 485 -9.19 -11.45 -5.41
CA THR A 485 -8.38 -12.41 -6.19
C THR A 485 -7.25 -11.71 -6.94
N ILE A 486 -7.50 -10.51 -7.49
CA ILE A 486 -6.54 -9.67 -8.21
C ILE A 486 -6.44 -8.33 -7.49
N ALA A 487 -5.23 -7.74 -7.41
CA ALA A 487 -5.03 -6.38 -6.93
C ALA A 487 -3.99 -5.61 -7.76
N PHE A 488 -4.15 -4.30 -7.82
CA PHE A 488 -3.25 -3.33 -8.44
C PHE A 488 -2.82 -2.31 -7.38
N MET A 489 -1.53 -2.00 -7.32
CA MET A 489 -0.95 -1.00 -6.41
C MET A 489 0.33 -0.39 -7.00
N GLY A 490 0.80 0.74 -6.47
CA GLY A 490 2.04 1.39 -6.94
C GLY A 490 2.03 2.89 -6.67
N GLY A 491 2.66 3.68 -7.54
CA GLY A 491 2.53 5.14 -7.56
C GLY A 491 1.29 5.67 -8.29
N ILE A 492 0.63 4.84 -9.10
CA ILE A 492 -0.37 5.28 -10.08
C ILE A 492 -1.80 5.32 -9.49
N ASP A 493 -2.34 6.52 -9.23
CA ASP A 493 -3.75 6.78 -8.88
C ASP A 493 -4.68 6.74 -10.12
N LEU A 494 -5.99 6.72 -9.91
CA LEU A 494 -7.01 6.72 -10.97
C LEU A 494 -7.50 8.14 -11.38
N CYS A 495 -6.60 9.08 -11.68
CA CYS A 495 -6.94 10.48 -11.99
C CYS A 495 -6.10 11.18 -13.08
N PHE A 496 -6.52 12.41 -13.41
CA PHE A 496 -5.86 13.36 -14.33
C PHE A 496 -4.58 13.99 -13.72
N GLY A 497 -4.01 15.00 -14.39
CA GLY A 497 -2.65 15.52 -14.16
C GLY A 497 -2.41 16.73 -13.26
N SER A 498 -2.91 16.78 -12.02
CA SER A 498 -2.77 17.91 -11.05
C SER A 498 -1.33 18.48 -10.88
N GLY A 499 -1.24 19.70 -10.33
CA GLY A 499 0.01 20.42 -10.03
C GLY A 499 0.09 21.22 -8.73
N ASN A 500 -0.84 21.02 -7.79
CA ASN A 500 -0.56 21.17 -6.34
C ASN A 500 -0.21 19.83 -5.68
N THR A 501 -0.33 18.76 -6.45
CA THR A 501 0.34 17.46 -6.31
C THR A 501 0.74 17.08 -7.72
N ASP A 502 1.99 16.72 -7.93
CA ASP A 502 2.54 16.32 -9.24
C ASP A 502 1.83 15.03 -9.69
N ASP A 503 1.17 14.96 -10.87
CA ASP A 503 0.09 13.96 -11.03
C ASP A 503 -0.32 13.39 -12.45
N ILE A 504 0.38 13.47 -13.60
CA ILE A 504 -0.19 12.96 -14.92
C ILE A 504 -0.12 11.44 -15.13
N ARG A 505 -1.00 10.65 -14.53
CA ARG A 505 -0.81 9.19 -14.46
C ARG A 505 -0.80 8.42 -15.79
N TRP A 506 -1.43 8.89 -16.87
CA TRP A 506 -1.37 8.20 -18.17
C TRP A 506 -0.27 8.77 -19.06
N ASP A 507 0.71 7.93 -19.40
CA ASP A 507 1.77 8.20 -20.36
C ASP A 507 2.25 6.90 -21.01
N THR A 508 3.18 7.03 -21.95
CA THR A 508 3.89 5.94 -22.62
C THR A 508 5.41 6.12 -22.51
N PRO A 509 6.23 5.08 -22.74
CA PRO A 509 7.70 5.12 -22.61
C PRO A 509 8.40 6.20 -23.47
N GLN A 510 7.73 6.69 -24.52
CA GLN A 510 8.21 7.75 -25.39
C GLN A 510 7.97 9.17 -24.82
N HIS A 511 7.25 9.28 -23.69
CA HIS A 511 7.07 10.48 -22.86
C HIS A 511 6.78 11.76 -23.66
N VAL A 512 5.71 11.74 -24.47
CA VAL A 512 5.45 12.75 -25.51
C VAL A 512 4.94 14.08 -24.91
N LEU A 513 5.57 15.20 -25.30
CA LEU A 513 5.27 16.55 -24.80
C LEU A 513 4.08 17.26 -25.48
N VAL A 514 3.66 16.82 -26.67
CA VAL A 514 2.74 17.58 -27.55
C VAL A 514 1.65 16.67 -28.11
N ASP A 515 0.39 17.08 -27.89
CA ASP A 515 -0.83 16.40 -28.37
C ASP A 515 -1.76 17.43 -29.03
N ASP A 516 -1.17 18.15 -29.98
CA ASP A 516 -1.83 19.12 -30.85
C ASP A 516 -2.28 18.40 -32.14
N VAL A 517 -3.58 18.08 -32.20
CA VAL A 517 -4.18 17.31 -33.30
C VAL A 517 -4.93 18.15 -34.32
N GLU A 518 -5.12 19.44 -34.04
CA GLU A 518 -5.84 20.38 -34.92
C GLU A 518 -5.18 20.44 -36.31
N GLY A 519 -5.96 20.17 -37.37
CA GLY A 519 -5.45 20.15 -38.74
C GLY A 519 -4.66 18.89 -39.11
N THR A 520 -4.65 17.86 -38.26
CA THR A 520 -4.00 16.56 -38.54
C THR A 520 -5.02 15.42 -38.52
N ASP A 521 -4.72 14.31 -39.22
CA ASP A 521 -5.52 13.08 -39.17
C ASP A 521 -5.26 12.24 -37.88
N ARG A 522 -4.56 12.79 -36.88
CA ARG A 522 -4.19 12.05 -35.66
C ARG A 522 -5.30 12.15 -34.61
N PRO A 523 -5.62 11.05 -33.90
CA PRO A 523 -6.58 11.09 -32.81
C PRO A 523 -5.94 11.65 -31.53
N GLU A 524 -6.68 12.47 -30.80
CA GLU A 524 -6.28 13.03 -29.50
C GLU A 524 -5.98 11.92 -28.47
N ILE A 525 -4.91 12.11 -27.68
CA ILE A 525 -4.42 11.14 -26.71
C ILE A 525 -4.71 11.61 -25.27
N TRP A 526 -4.55 12.88 -24.93
CA TRP A 526 -4.84 13.45 -23.61
C TRP A 526 -6.00 14.47 -23.72
N PRO A 527 -7.27 14.04 -23.59
CA PRO A 527 -8.41 14.94 -23.78
C PRO A 527 -8.64 15.90 -22.60
N GLY A 528 -8.89 17.17 -22.91
CA GLY A 528 -9.33 18.19 -21.94
C GLY A 528 -8.36 18.38 -20.76
N LYS A 529 -8.87 18.20 -19.54
CA LYS A 529 -8.10 18.29 -18.28
C LYS A 529 -7.00 17.23 -18.14
N ASP A 530 -6.93 16.24 -19.02
CA ASP A 530 -5.88 15.22 -18.98
C ASP A 530 -4.57 15.69 -19.63
N TYR A 531 -4.62 16.67 -20.54
CA TYR A 531 -3.43 17.37 -21.03
C TYR A 531 -3.01 18.44 -20.02
N SER A 532 -1.92 18.21 -19.27
CA SER A 532 -1.48 19.14 -18.24
C SER A 532 0.03 19.43 -18.20
N ASN A 533 0.39 20.57 -17.62
CA ASN A 533 1.72 20.87 -17.14
C ASN A 533 1.65 21.53 -15.74
N PRO A 534 1.87 20.75 -14.68
CA PRO A 534 1.89 21.19 -13.28
C PRO A 534 2.79 22.39 -12.97
N ARG A 535 3.92 22.55 -13.69
CA ARG A 535 4.86 23.65 -13.49
C ARG A 535 4.28 25.00 -13.95
N ILE A 536 3.36 24.96 -14.93
CA ILE A 536 2.73 26.14 -15.54
C ILE A 536 1.49 26.57 -14.73
N LEU A 537 0.48 25.69 -14.62
CA LEU A 537 -0.80 26.00 -13.99
C LEU A 537 -1.52 24.73 -13.51
N ASP A 538 -1.97 24.79 -12.26
CA ASP A 538 -2.70 23.74 -11.54
C ASP A 538 -4.23 23.77 -11.80
N PHE A 539 -4.91 22.73 -11.35
CA PHE A 539 -6.24 22.35 -11.81
C PHE A 539 -7.34 23.24 -11.24
N TYR A 540 -8.24 23.63 -12.13
CA TYR A 540 -9.43 24.40 -11.83
C TYR A 540 -10.60 23.85 -12.64
N ASN A 541 -11.83 24.05 -12.13
CA ASN A 541 -13.07 23.61 -12.76
C ASN A 541 -13.10 22.11 -13.13
N LEU A 542 -12.61 21.22 -12.24
CA LEU A 542 -12.66 19.76 -12.42
C LEU A 542 -14.04 19.17 -12.78
N HIS A 543 -15.12 19.89 -12.47
CA HIS A 543 -16.48 19.53 -12.88
C HIS A 543 -16.72 19.61 -14.40
N LYS A 544 -15.73 20.08 -15.17
CA LYS A 544 -15.67 20.10 -16.64
C LYS A 544 -14.39 19.38 -17.11
N PRO A 545 -14.41 18.04 -17.23
CA PRO A 545 -13.22 17.27 -17.60
C PRO A 545 -12.80 17.51 -19.06
N ASP A 546 -13.73 17.86 -19.94
CA ASP A 546 -13.51 18.00 -21.39
C ASP A 546 -13.05 19.41 -21.82
N GLU A 547 -12.83 20.35 -20.89
CA GLU A 547 -12.24 21.67 -21.18
C GLU A 547 -10.73 21.65 -20.90
N ASP A 548 -9.89 22.03 -21.87
CA ASP A 548 -8.45 22.24 -21.69
C ASP A 548 -8.13 23.28 -20.59
N MET A 549 -6.86 23.37 -20.19
CA MET A 549 -6.36 24.37 -19.22
C MET A 549 -5.45 25.44 -19.87
N TYR A 550 -4.86 25.13 -21.03
CA TYR A 550 -3.94 26.00 -21.75
C TYR A 550 -4.04 25.73 -23.25
N ASP A 551 -3.52 26.65 -24.05
CA ASP A 551 -3.38 26.49 -25.49
C ASP A 551 -2.27 25.47 -25.82
N ARG A 552 -2.67 24.30 -26.32
CA ARG A 552 -1.78 23.19 -26.74
C ARG A 552 -0.72 23.60 -27.75
N THR A 553 -0.98 24.61 -28.56
CA THR A 553 -0.04 25.09 -29.59
C THR A 553 1.15 25.84 -29.00
N THR A 554 1.04 26.31 -27.75
CA THR A 554 2.05 27.12 -27.04
C THR A 554 2.68 26.42 -25.84
N SER A 555 1.96 25.49 -25.21
CA SER A 555 2.30 24.93 -23.90
C SER A 555 2.41 23.40 -23.98
N PRO A 556 3.60 22.80 -23.76
CA PRO A 556 3.76 21.34 -23.75
C PRO A 556 3.17 20.74 -22.46
N ARG A 557 2.70 19.49 -22.52
CA ARG A 557 2.44 18.70 -21.31
C ARG A 557 3.75 18.35 -20.60
N MET A 558 3.69 18.09 -19.29
CA MET A 558 4.79 17.52 -18.53
C MET A 558 4.70 15.98 -18.56
N PRO A 559 5.62 15.25 -19.20
CA PRO A 559 5.56 13.80 -19.22
C PRO A 559 5.71 13.17 -17.84
N TRP A 560 5.36 11.89 -17.74
CA TRP A 560 5.19 11.16 -16.49
C TRP A 560 5.83 9.79 -16.58
N HIS A 561 6.59 9.44 -15.55
CA HIS A 561 7.24 8.13 -15.39
C HIS A 561 6.87 7.53 -14.04
N ASP A 562 6.22 6.37 -14.02
CA ASP A 562 5.74 5.73 -12.79
C ASP A 562 5.71 4.20 -12.92
N VAL A 563 5.62 3.49 -11.79
CA VAL A 563 5.61 2.02 -11.76
C VAL A 563 4.47 1.51 -10.89
N GLY A 564 3.60 0.74 -11.53
CA GLY A 564 2.56 -0.07 -10.91
C GLY A 564 2.97 -1.54 -10.74
N LEU A 565 2.12 -2.27 -10.02
CA LEU A 565 2.24 -3.69 -9.76
C LEU A 565 0.86 -4.35 -9.78
N GLN A 566 0.68 -5.35 -10.63
CA GLN A 566 -0.45 -6.28 -10.60
C GLN A 566 -0.06 -7.53 -9.82
N VAL A 567 -0.91 -7.98 -8.89
CA VAL A 567 -0.69 -9.19 -8.08
C VAL A 567 -1.95 -10.04 -7.99
N VAL A 568 -1.77 -11.36 -7.95
CA VAL A 568 -2.86 -12.34 -7.99
C VAL A 568 -2.74 -13.34 -6.84
N GLY A 569 -3.87 -13.87 -6.39
CA GLY A 569 -3.94 -14.86 -5.33
C GLY A 569 -3.85 -14.26 -3.93
N GLN A 570 -3.05 -14.87 -3.06
CA GLN A 570 -3.11 -14.59 -1.63
C GLN A 570 -2.73 -13.13 -1.22
N PRO A 571 -1.75 -12.44 -1.82
CA PRO A 571 -1.45 -11.04 -1.48
C PRO A 571 -2.61 -10.06 -1.75
N ALA A 572 -3.44 -10.32 -2.77
CA ALA A 572 -4.64 -9.54 -3.03
C ALA A 572 -5.64 -9.60 -1.86
N ARG A 573 -5.62 -10.69 -1.07
CA ARG A 573 -6.41 -10.84 0.17
C ARG A 573 -5.81 -10.10 1.36
N ASP A 574 -4.49 -9.92 1.40
CA ASP A 574 -3.82 -9.08 2.40
C ASP A 574 -4.10 -7.58 2.14
N LEU A 575 -4.10 -7.17 0.87
CA LEU A 575 -4.52 -5.83 0.44
C LEU A 575 -6.02 -5.59 0.71
N ALA A 576 -6.89 -6.57 0.42
CA ALA A 576 -8.30 -6.53 0.81
C ALA A 576 -8.47 -6.40 2.34
N ARG A 577 -7.64 -7.11 3.14
CA ARG A 577 -7.66 -7.01 4.61
C ARG A 577 -7.33 -5.58 5.08
N HIS A 578 -6.35 -4.91 4.47
CA HIS A 578 -6.04 -3.49 4.73
C HIS A 578 -7.25 -2.60 4.41
N PHE A 579 -7.82 -2.74 3.21
CA PHE A 579 -8.99 -1.95 2.79
C PHE A 579 -10.17 -2.14 3.74
N VAL A 580 -10.50 -3.38 4.09
CA VAL A 580 -11.58 -3.72 5.04
C VAL A 580 -11.32 -3.14 6.44
N GLN A 581 -10.08 -3.20 6.93
CA GLN A 581 -9.72 -2.63 8.23
C GLN A 581 -9.94 -1.11 8.26
N ARG A 582 -9.56 -0.40 7.18
CA ARG A 582 -9.79 1.04 7.03
C ARG A 582 -11.27 1.37 6.87
N TRP A 583 -11.95 0.72 5.93
CA TRP A 583 -13.37 0.93 5.65
C TRP A 583 -14.21 0.84 6.94
N ASN A 584 -13.98 -0.20 7.74
CA ASN A 584 -14.66 -0.42 9.02
C ASN A 584 -14.29 0.62 10.08
N TYR A 585 -13.03 1.09 10.13
CA TYR A 585 -12.61 2.20 11.00
C TYR A 585 -13.32 3.50 10.64
N LEU A 586 -13.43 3.85 9.35
CA LEU A 586 -14.13 5.06 8.90
C LEU A 586 -15.63 5.05 9.29
N LEU A 587 -16.30 3.89 9.22
CA LEU A 587 -17.68 3.71 9.68
C LEU A 587 -17.88 3.87 11.20
N ARG A 588 -16.82 3.71 12.01
CA ARG A 588 -16.83 3.95 13.46
C ARG A 588 -16.59 5.42 13.82
N ILE A 589 -15.74 6.13 13.06
CA ILE A 589 -15.37 7.53 13.36
C ILE A 589 -16.24 8.58 12.65
N LYS A 590 -17.03 8.24 11.62
CA LYS A 590 -17.83 9.22 10.84
C LYS A 590 -19.32 8.91 10.82
N ASN A 591 -20.12 9.98 10.73
CA ASN A 591 -21.55 9.88 10.43
C ASN A 591 -21.71 9.88 8.90
N HIS A 592 -22.47 8.92 8.37
CA HIS A 592 -22.71 8.80 6.93
C HIS A 592 -24.19 9.04 6.62
N THR A 593 -24.47 9.84 5.60
CA THR A 593 -25.84 10.08 5.08
C THR A 593 -26.44 8.81 4.48
N ARG A 594 -25.62 8.04 3.75
CA ARG A 594 -25.94 6.71 3.22
C ARG A 594 -25.58 5.63 4.23
N VAL A 595 -26.47 4.67 4.46
CA VAL A 595 -26.15 3.48 5.27
C VAL A 595 -25.26 2.53 4.45
N MET A 596 -23.96 2.55 4.76
CA MET A 596 -22.94 1.68 4.16
C MET A 596 -22.69 0.44 5.04
N PRO A 597 -22.48 -0.76 4.48
CA PRO A 597 -22.24 -1.99 5.25
C PRO A 597 -20.83 -2.02 5.86
N PHE A 598 -20.66 -2.68 7.01
CA PHE A 598 -19.34 -3.15 7.44
C PHE A 598 -18.91 -4.31 6.53
N LEU A 599 -17.63 -4.34 6.17
CA LEU A 599 -17.04 -5.38 5.31
C LEU A 599 -16.36 -6.46 6.16
N LEU A 600 -16.28 -7.68 5.63
CA LEU A 600 -15.60 -8.81 6.26
C LEU A 600 -14.26 -9.04 5.57
N PRO A 601 -13.19 -9.38 6.30
CA PRO A 601 -11.97 -9.88 5.68
C PRO A 601 -12.28 -11.16 4.89
N PRO A 602 -11.64 -11.38 3.73
CA PRO A 602 -11.70 -12.68 3.07
C PRO A 602 -11.10 -13.77 3.97
N PRO A 603 -11.50 -15.04 3.81
CA PRO A 603 -10.72 -16.18 4.33
C PRO A 603 -9.39 -16.27 3.56
N GLU A 604 -8.45 -17.12 3.99
CA GLU A 604 -7.27 -17.43 3.15
C GLU A 604 -7.65 -18.42 2.03
N PHE A 605 -6.91 -18.43 0.92
CA PHE A 605 -7.00 -19.50 -0.07
C PHE A 605 -6.33 -20.77 0.47
N LYS A 606 -6.81 -21.95 0.08
CA LYS A 606 -6.04 -23.19 0.23
C LYS A 606 -4.99 -23.29 -0.89
N PRO A 607 -3.80 -23.86 -0.66
CA PRO A 607 -2.82 -24.09 -1.72
C PRO A 607 -3.36 -24.90 -2.91
N THR A 608 -4.28 -25.84 -2.66
CA THR A 608 -4.95 -26.61 -3.72
C THR A 608 -5.86 -25.73 -4.58
N GLU A 609 -6.58 -24.78 -3.99
CA GLU A 609 -7.47 -23.86 -4.71
C GLU A 609 -6.68 -22.91 -5.63
N LEU A 610 -5.49 -22.45 -5.21
CA LEU A 610 -4.61 -21.63 -6.05
C LEU A 610 -4.05 -22.41 -7.24
N ALA A 611 -3.69 -23.68 -7.04
CA ALA A 611 -3.22 -24.56 -8.11
C ALA A 611 -4.34 -24.94 -9.07
N GLU A 612 -5.53 -25.30 -8.55
CA GLU A 612 -6.74 -25.62 -9.34
C GLU A 612 -7.22 -24.43 -10.18
N MET A 613 -7.01 -23.18 -9.72
CA MET A 613 -7.35 -21.97 -10.46
C MET A 613 -6.24 -21.45 -11.39
N GLY A 614 -5.04 -22.06 -11.40
CA GLY A 614 -3.91 -21.57 -12.20
C GLY A 614 -3.40 -20.17 -11.79
N LEU A 615 -3.45 -19.84 -10.49
CA LEU A 615 -3.12 -18.51 -9.94
C LEU A 615 -1.80 -18.50 -9.14
N THR A 616 -0.89 -19.41 -9.47
CA THR A 616 0.45 -19.54 -8.86
C THR A 616 1.52 -19.00 -9.80
N GLY A 617 2.48 -18.24 -9.27
CA GLY A 617 3.68 -17.78 -9.99
C GLY A 617 4.96 -18.11 -9.21
N THR A 618 6.07 -17.46 -9.57
CA THR A 618 7.41 -17.74 -9.01
C THR A 618 7.78 -16.90 -7.79
N CYS A 619 7.10 -15.79 -7.52
CA CYS A 619 7.56 -14.81 -6.54
C CYS A 619 7.28 -15.18 -5.08
N GLU A 620 8.23 -14.90 -4.19
CA GLU A 620 7.94 -14.52 -2.80
C GLU A 620 7.46 -13.06 -2.79
N MET A 621 6.37 -12.79 -2.07
CA MET A 621 5.87 -11.43 -1.87
C MET A 621 5.49 -11.18 -0.41
N GLN A 622 5.73 -9.97 0.10
CA GLN A 622 5.16 -9.49 1.35
C GLN A 622 4.61 -8.07 1.19
N ILE A 623 3.39 -7.82 1.66
CA ILE A 623 2.84 -6.47 1.77
C ILE A 623 3.44 -5.79 3.01
N CYS A 624 3.82 -4.52 2.88
CA CYS A 624 4.22 -3.61 3.94
C CYS A 624 3.37 -2.33 3.85
N ARG A 625 3.27 -1.57 4.94
CA ARG A 625 2.51 -0.30 4.99
C ARG A 625 3.08 0.72 5.97
N SER A 626 2.68 1.96 5.75
CA SER A 626 2.78 3.04 6.74
C SER A 626 1.38 3.29 7.30
N ALA A 627 1.20 3.15 8.62
CA ALA A 627 -0.12 3.22 9.26
C ALA A 627 -0.06 3.59 10.75
N GLY A 628 -1.03 4.38 11.22
CA GLY A 628 -1.02 4.89 12.59
C GLY A 628 -2.40 5.24 13.18
N PRO A 629 -2.41 5.89 14.36
CA PRO A 629 -3.62 6.13 15.15
C PRO A 629 -4.73 6.92 14.44
N TRP A 630 -4.39 7.86 13.55
CA TRP A 630 -5.37 8.67 12.83
C TRP A 630 -5.88 7.98 11.54
N SER A 631 -5.04 7.18 10.88
CA SER A 631 -5.33 6.61 9.56
C SER A 631 -5.99 5.23 9.63
N MET A 632 -5.51 4.37 10.54
CA MET A 632 -6.02 3.00 10.75
C MET A 632 -6.63 2.77 12.14
N GLY A 633 -6.58 3.78 13.03
CA GLY A 633 -7.14 3.69 14.37
C GLY A 633 -6.28 2.94 15.39
N THR A 634 -5.02 2.65 15.07
CA THR A 634 -4.12 1.80 15.85
C THR A 634 -3.53 2.55 17.06
N GLN A 635 -4.33 2.75 18.11
CA GLN A 635 -3.96 3.58 19.27
C GLN A 635 -2.72 3.09 20.04
N SER A 636 -2.34 1.81 19.92
CA SER A 636 -1.16 1.22 20.60
C SER A 636 0.08 1.04 19.72
N LYS A 637 -0.03 1.15 18.40
CA LYS A 637 1.04 0.80 17.46
C LYS A 637 1.04 1.67 16.22
N ILE A 638 2.21 2.20 15.88
CA ILE A 638 2.52 2.79 14.57
C ILE A 638 3.26 1.74 13.78
N GLU A 639 2.86 1.50 12.54
CA GLU A 639 3.48 0.55 11.63
C GLU A 639 4.25 1.33 10.55
N HIS A 640 5.54 1.06 10.46
CA HIS A 640 6.50 1.64 9.49
C HIS A 640 7.22 0.49 8.76
N SER A 641 6.47 -0.56 8.39
CA SER A 641 7.05 -1.79 7.84
C SER A 641 7.70 -1.58 6.47
N ILE A 642 7.31 -0.50 5.75
CA ILE A 642 7.99 -0.04 4.53
C ILE A 642 9.43 0.42 4.84
N GLN A 643 9.62 1.32 5.81
CA GLN A 643 10.96 1.80 6.18
C GLN A 643 11.84 0.62 6.62
N ASN A 644 11.30 -0.30 7.42
CA ASN A 644 12.01 -1.50 7.85
C ASN A 644 12.46 -2.40 6.69
N ALA A 645 11.65 -2.52 5.62
CA ALA A 645 12.02 -3.22 4.41
C ALA A 645 13.15 -2.51 3.64
N TYR A 646 13.02 -1.20 3.39
CA TYR A 646 14.05 -0.37 2.73
C TYR A 646 15.40 -0.46 3.45
N LEU A 647 15.40 -0.27 4.78
CA LEU A 647 16.60 -0.34 5.61
C LEU A 647 17.28 -1.71 5.50
N LYS A 648 16.51 -2.81 5.48
CA LYS A 648 17.07 -4.17 5.41
C LYS A 648 17.56 -4.53 4.02
N ALA A 649 16.85 -4.15 2.96
CA ALA A 649 17.31 -4.35 1.59
C ALA A 649 18.66 -3.65 1.35
N ILE A 650 18.78 -2.37 1.71
CA ILE A 650 20.02 -1.59 1.55
C ILE A 650 21.16 -2.16 2.42
N GLN A 651 20.89 -2.51 3.69
CA GLN A 651 21.88 -3.12 4.60
C GLN A 651 22.40 -4.48 4.12
N MET A 652 21.56 -5.26 3.44
CA MET A 652 21.90 -6.60 2.97
C MET A 652 22.46 -6.62 1.54
N SER A 653 22.37 -5.53 0.79
CA SER A 653 22.85 -5.44 -0.60
C SER A 653 24.30 -5.92 -0.76
N GLU A 654 24.59 -6.63 -1.84
CA GLU A 654 25.91 -7.17 -2.17
C GLU A 654 26.68 -6.23 -3.13
N HIS A 655 25.99 -5.69 -4.14
CA HIS A 655 26.59 -5.06 -5.32
C HIS A 655 25.87 -3.81 -5.86
N PHE A 656 24.54 -3.81 -5.93
CA PHE A 656 23.82 -2.74 -6.62
C PHE A 656 22.52 -2.35 -5.93
N VAL A 657 22.27 -1.05 -5.86
CA VAL A 657 21.01 -0.45 -5.41
C VAL A 657 20.55 0.56 -6.46
N TYR A 658 19.36 0.34 -7.03
CA TYR A 658 18.69 1.25 -7.96
C TYR A 658 17.44 1.80 -7.30
N ILE A 659 17.28 3.13 -7.26
CA ILE A 659 16.14 3.80 -6.63
C ILE A 659 15.54 4.80 -7.62
N GLU A 660 14.25 4.67 -7.89
CA GLU A 660 13.43 5.72 -8.49
C GLU A 660 12.51 6.30 -7.41
N ASN A 661 12.51 7.62 -7.24
CA ASN A 661 11.62 8.25 -6.27
C ASN A 661 11.22 9.67 -6.62
N GLN A 662 9.99 10.04 -6.25
CA GLN A 662 9.48 11.41 -6.33
C GLN A 662 10.27 12.38 -5.43
N PHE A 663 10.71 11.91 -4.25
CA PHE A 663 11.44 12.71 -3.26
C PHE A 663 12.59 11.93 -2.64
N PHE A 664 13.68 12.62 -2.32
CA PHE A 664 14.83 12.04 -1.61
C PHE A 664 15.27 12.94 -0.43
N ILE A 665 14.56 12.82 0.69
CA ILE A 665 14.75 13.61 1.92
C ILE A 665 14.96 12.64 3.09
N THR A 666 16.19 12.47 3.55
CA THR A 666 16.53 11.43 4.53
C THR A 666 17.76 11.76 5.37
N SER A 667 17.78 11.31 6.63
CA SER A 667 18.96 11.26 7.51
C SER A 667 19.80 12.56 7.62
N THR A 668 19.15 13.73 7.62
CA THR A 668 19.80 15.06 7.66
C THR A 668 19.10 16.03 8.63
N VAL A 669 19.61 17.27 8.72
CA VAL A 669 19.08 18.33 9.60
C VAL A 669 18.84 19.61 8.80
N VAL A 670 17.62 20.14 8.88
CA VAL A 670 17.17 21.33 8.14
C VAL A 670 16.60 22.34 9.13
N ASN A 671 17.18 23.54 9.18
CA ASN A 671 16.71 24.65 10.03
C ASN A 671 16.48 24.27 11.52
N GLY A 672 17.29 23.33 12.04
CA GLY A 672 17.23 22.82 13.42
C GLY A 672 16.35 21.58 13.62
N VAL A 673 15.51 21.24 12.66
CA VAL A 673 14.67 20.03 12.68
C VAL A 673 15.46 18.84 12.14
N LYS A 674 15.40 17.69 12.83
CA LYS A 674 16.03 16.44 12.40
C LYS A 674 15.05 15.62 11.57
N ILE A 675 15.50 15.13 10.41
CA ILE A 675 14.82 14.11 9.62
C ILE A 675 15.13 12.74 10.25
N GLU A 676 14.10 12.02 10.73
CA GLU A 676 14.28 10.82 11.56
C GLU A 676 14.37 9.51 10.77
N ASN A 677 13.99 9.50 9.48
CA ASN A 677 14.10 8.32 8.63
C ASN A 677 15.58 8.03 8.25
N ASN A 678 15.97 6.77 8.39
CA ASN A 678 17.38 6.34 8.41
C ASN A 678 17.84 5.73 7.05
N ILE A 679 17.15 6.04 5.94
CA ILE A 679 17.43 5.45 4.63
C ILE A 679 18.79 5.96 4.09
N GLY A 680 19.08 7.26 4.23
CA GLY A 680 20.39 7.84 3.94
C GLY A 680 21.49 7.27 4.83
N ASP A 681 21.21 7.06 6.12
CA ASP A 681 22.13 6.37 7.05
C ASP A 681 22.45 4.95 6.59
N ALA A 682 21.46 4.17 6.13
CA ALA A 682 21.68 2.83 5.60
C ALA A 682 22.57 2.85 4.35
N ILE A 683 22.37 3.80 3.44
CA ILE A 683 23.20 4.00 2.24
C ILE A 683 24.64 4.38 2.63
N VAL A 684 24.82 5.39 3.49
CA VAL A 684 26.15 5.84 3.94
C VAL A 684 26.91 4.72 4.65
N HIS A 685 26.29 3.99 5.59
CA HIS A 685 26.93 2.86 6.25
C HIS A 685 27.26 1.72 5.26
N ARG A 686 26.42 1.48 4.24
CA ARG A 686 26.69 0.45 3.23
C ARG A 686 27.85 0.83 2.29
N ILE A 687 28.00 2.10 1.96
CA ILE A 687 29.15 2.64 1.22
C ILE A 687 30.44 2.55 2.04
N ILE A 688 30.41 2.97 3.31
CA ILE A 688 31.58 2.86 4.21
C ILE A 688 32.03 1.40 4.32
N LYS A 689 31.08 0.46 4.45
CA LYS A 689 31.37 -0.97 4.37
C LYS A 689 31.98 -1.37 3.01
N ALA A 690 31.38 -0.95 1.89
CA ALA A 690 31.88 -1.31 0.55
C ALA A 690 33.32 -0.86 0.32
N HIS A 691 33.64 0.36 0.75
CA HIS A 691 34.97 0.95 0.64
C HIS A 691 35.98 0.22 1.53
N ARG A 692 35.65 0.00 2.81
CA ARG A 692 36.48 -0.75 3.76
C ARG A 692 36.77 -2.18 3.31
N ASP A 693 35.76 -2.87 2.79
CA ASP A 693 35.85 -4.26 2.35
C ASP A 693 36.40 -4.36 0.90
N SER A 694 36.68 -3.23 0.25
CA SER A 694 37.13 -3.12 -1.17
C SER A 694 36.23 -3.86 -2.17
N THR A 695 34.92 -3.94 -1.89
CA THR A 695 33.94 -4.62 -2.75
C THR A 695 33.36 -3.67 -3.80
N PRO A 696 33.17 -4.11 -5.06
CA PRO A 696 32.47 -3.32 -6.07
C PRO A 696 30.99 -3.17 -5.66
N TRP A 697 30.58 -1.93 -5.40
CA TRP A 697 29.22 -1.58 -5.00
C TRP A 697 28.81 -0.23 -5.58
N ARG A 698 27.60 -0.09 -6.11
CA ARG A 698 27.06 1.19 -6.62
C ARG A 698 25.61 1.44 -6.19
N CYS A 699 25.27 2.72 -6.02
CA CYS A 699 23.93 3.23 -5.80
C CYS A 699 23.55 4.22 -6.90
N CYS A 700 22.50 3.91 -7.64
CA CYS A 700 21.90 4.74 -8.67
C CYS A 700 20.57 5.30 -8.15
N ILE A 701 20.43 6.62 -8.13
CA ILE A 701 19.21 7.31 -7.71
C ILE A 701 18.68 8.12 -8.89
N VAL A 702 17.38 7.99 -9.20
CA VAL A 702 16.70 8.75 -10.24
C VAL A 702 15.53 9.52 -9.59
N ILE A 703 15.55 10.84 -9.69
CA ILE A 703 14.59 11.76 -9.04
C ILE A 703 14.21 12.92 -9.98
N PRO A 704 13.05 13.58 -9.83
CA PRO A 704 12.68 14.75 -10.63
C PRO A 704 13.73 15.87 -10.59
N LEU A 705 13.89 16.60 -11.71
CA LEU A 705 14.75 17.78 -11.76
C LEU A 705 14.22 18.91 -10.85
N LEU A 706 12.91 19.09 -10.83
CA LEU A 706 12.20 20.02 -9.94
C LEU A 706 10.92 19.37 -9.40
N PRO A 707 10.54 19.63 -8.14
CA PRO A 707 9.20 19.38 -7.64
C PRO A 707 8.15 20.00 -8.59
N GLY A 708 7.14 19.22 -8.96
CA GLY A 708 6.07 19.52 -9.91
C GLY A 708 4.96 20.40 -9.35
N PHE A 709 5.30 21.31 -8.43
CA PHE A 709 4.41 22.39 -8.03
C PHE A 709 4.44 23.52 -9.05
N THR A 710 3.36 24.30 -9.08
CA THR A 710 3.28 25.56 -9.84
C THR A 710 4.38 26.58 -9.49
N PHE A 711 4.59 27.52 -10.41
CA PHE A 711 5.47 28.69 -10.35
C PHE A 711 6.98 28.44 -10.62
N PRO A 712 7.68 29.41 -11.28
CA PRO A 712 9.14 29.46 -11.35
C PRO A 712 9.81 29.56 -9.97
N VAL A 713 11.06 29.11 -9.86
CA VAL A 713 11.78 28.97 -8.57
C VAL A 713 12.04 30.33 -7.88
N ASP A 714 12.11 31.41 -8.66
CA ASP A 714 12.29 32.79 -8.18
C ASP A 714 10.97 33.54 -7.89
N HIS A 715 9.81 32.94 -8.14
CA HIS A 715 8.51 33.53 -7.82
C HIS A 715 8.30 33.62 -6.30
N SER A 716 7.61 34.64 -5.78
CA SER A 716 7.36 34.77 -4.33
C SER A 716 6.76 33.50 -3.75
N ASP A 717 5.77 32.95 -4.44
CA ASP A 717 4.88 31.92 -3.90
C ASP A 717 5.47 30.50 -4.01
N ALA A 718 6.57 30.33 -4.77
CA ALA A 718 7.30 29.07 -4.97
C ALA A 718 8.06 28.54 -3.72
N SER A 719 7.61 28.94 -2.53
CA SER A 719 8.15 28.56 -1.21
C SER A 719 8.29 27.05 -1.04
N ALA A 720 7.26 26.27 -1.42
CA ALA A 720 7.28 24.80 -1.35
C ALA A 720 8.41 24.19 -2.18
N ILE A 721 8.63 24.68 -3.40
CA ILE A 721 9.71 24.21 -4.30
C ILE A 721 11.07 24.47 -3.66
N ARG A 722 11.31 25.69 -3.16
CA ARG A 722 12.59 26.06 -2.52
C ARG A 722 12.86 25.22 -1.27
N ILE A 723 11.87 25.03 -0.39
CA ILE A 723 12.01 24.23 0.84
C ILE A 723 12.29 22.76 0.51
N ILE A 724 11.62 22.18 -0.50
CA ILE A 724 11.86 20.79 -0.91
C ILE A 724 13.26 20.64 -1.51
N LEU A 725 13.68 21.55 -2.40
CA LEU A 725 15.04 21.55 -2.96
C LEU A 725 16.12 21.71 -1.89
N GLU A 726 15.93 22.59 -0.90
CA GLU A 726 16.83 22.71 0.26
C GLU A 726 16.93 21.37 1.01
N CYS A 727 15.80 20.73 1.32
CA CYS A 727 15.77 19.44 2.02
C CYS A 727 16.47 18.31 1.23
N GLN A 728 16.31 18.26 -0.09
CA GLN A 728 16.98 17.26 -0.94
C GLN A 728 18.48 17.54 -1.06
N ASN A 729 18.87 18.79 -1.31
CA ASN A 729 20.29 19.12 -1.44
C ASN A 729 21.02 18.95 -0.10
N ARG A 730 20.41 19.32 1.05
CA ARG A 730 20.92 19.01 2.41
C ARG A 730 20.95 17.52 2.74
N THR A 731 20.20 16.69 2.03
CA THR A 731 20.28 15.22 2.13
C THR A 731 21.49 14.71 1.35
N ILE A 732 21.66 15.15 0.10
CA ILE A 732 22.64 14.60 -0.84
C ILE A 732 24.02 15.25 -0.67
N THR A 733 24.15 16.57 -0.86
CA THR A 733 25.44 17.27 -1.07
C THR A 733 25.77 18.43 -0.13
N GLN A 734 24.77 19.14 0.42
CA GLN A 734 24.96 20.42 1.13
C GLN A 734 24.97 20.25 2.66
N GLY A 735 25.77 21.06 3.36
CA GLY A 735 25.91 21.02 4.81
C GLY A 735 26.64 19.77 5.36
N PRO A 736 26.97 19.75 6.66
CA PRO A 736 27.82 18.72 7.26
C PRO A 736 27.13 17.37 7.49
N THR A 737 25.79 17.34 7.54
CA THR A 737 24.99 16.12 7.77
C THR A 737 24.64 15.36 6.49
N SER A 738 24.86 15.94 5.32
CA SER A 738 24.58 15.28 4.03
C SER A 738 25.43 14.02 3.82
N MET A 739 24.91 13.11 3.00
CA MET A 739 25.60 11.86 2.66
C MET A 739 27.00 12.12 2.09
N PHE A 740 27.15 13.08 1.18
CA PHE A 740 28.44 13.36 0.54
C PHE A 740 29.45 13.97 1.50
N SER A 741 29.03 14.88 2.40
CA SER A 741 29.92 15.43 3.43
C SER A 741 30.38 14.35 4.41
N ARG A 742 29.48 13.47 4.86
CA ARG A 742 29.80 12.36 5.76
C ARG A 742 30.79 11.37 5.14
N LEU A 743 30.59 10.99 3.88
CA LEU A 743 31.52 10.12 3.16
C LEU A 743 32.89 10.77 2.96
N ARG A 744 32.95 12.07 2.62
CA ARG A 744 34.22 12.82 2.50
C ARG A 744 34.97 12.93 3.83
N ASN A 745 34.27 13.02 4.96
CA ASN A 745 34.89 13.04 6.30
C ASN A 745 35.58 11.70 6.63
N GLU A 746 35.06 10.58 6.13
CA GLU A 746 35.69 9.24 6.19
C GLU A 746 36.79 9.05 5.10
N GLY A 747 37.14 10.10 4.35
CA GLY A 747 38.11 10.05 3.24
C GLY A 747 37.57 9.45 1.93
N ILE A 748 36.29 9.09 1.88
CA ILE A 748 35.66 8.42 0.73
C ILE A 748 35.18 9.46 -0.28
N ASN A 749 35.57 9.31 -1.55
CA ASN A 749 34.95 10.05 -2.65
C ASN A 749 33.52 9.50 -2.90
N PRO A 750 32.44 10.29 -2.73
CA PRO A 750 31.09 9.78 -2.89
C PRO A 750 30.80 9.28 -4.32
N GLU A 751 31.41 9.90 -5.33
CA GLU A 751 31.01 9.75 -6.73
C GLU A 751 31.39 8.42 -7.36
N ASP A 752 32.28 7.67 -6.71
CA ASP A 752 32.66 6.33 -7.12
C ASP A 752 31.61 5.28 -6.70
N TYR A 753 30.76 5.61 -5.71
CA TYR A 753 29.75 4.73 -5.12
C TYR A 753 28.31 5.18 -5.34
N ILE A 754 28.01 6.49 -5.28
CA ILE A 754 26.64 7.02 -5.37
C ILE A 754 26.51 8.04 -6.51
N SER A 755 25.42 7.97 -7.28
CA SER A 755 25.12 8.88 -8.38
C SER A 755 23.63 9.18 -8.47
N VAL A 756 23.30 10.43 -8.82
CA VAL A 756 21.94 10.95 -8.91
C VAL A 756 21.67 11.44 -10.34
N PHE A 757 20.54 11.05 -10.88
CA PHE A 757 20.08 11.31 -12.25
C PHE A 757 18.63 11.80 -12.25
N SER A 758 18.18 12.27 -13.40
CA SER A 758 16.80 12.66 -13.68
C SER A 758 16.46 12.36 -15.14
N LEU A 759 15.21 12.63 -15.54
CA LEU A 759 14.73 12.45 -16.90
C LEU A 759 14.24 13.78 -17.50
N ARG A 760 14.51 14.02 -18.79
CA ARG A 760 14.09 15.20 -19.54
C ARG A 760 13.86 14.84 -21.01
N ASN A 761 12.80 15.38 -21.60
CA ASN A 761 12.47 15.20 -23.01
C ASN A 761 12.26 16.55 -23.74
N TRP A 762 12.11 16.52 -25.06
CA TRP A 762 11.93 17.70 -25.91
C TRP A 762 10.91 17.46 -27.03
N ALA A 763 10.43 18.53 -27.63
CA ALA A 763 9.55 18.46 -28.80
C ALA A 763 9.60 19.75 -29.65
N LYS A 764 8.85 19.73 -30.76
CA LYS A 764 8.49 20.91 -31.55
C LYS A 764 7.02 21.23 -31.36
N LEU A 765 6.72 22.48 -31.03
CA LEU A 765 5.37 23.08 -31.08
C LEU A 765 5.12 23.71 -32.46
N ARG A 766 3.91 24.25 -32.68
CA ARG A 766 3.59 24.99 -33.93
C ARG A 766 4.60 26.11 -34.19
N GLY A 767 4.84 26.40 -35.47
CA GLY A 767 5.79 27.45 -35.88
C GLY A 767 7.27 27.13 -35.65
N GLU A 768 7.64 25.85 -35.56
CA GLU A 768 9.03 25.40 -35.35
C GLU A 768 9.65 26.01 -34.07
N VAL A 769 8.86 26.02 -32.99
CA VAL A 769 9.32 26.40 -31.65
C VAL A 769 9.79 25.15 -30.93
N LEU A 770 11.09 25.10 -30.62
CA LEU A 770 11.69 24.03 -29.83
C LEU A 770 11.30 24.21 -28.35
N THR A 771 10.85 23.13 -27.71
CA THR A 771 10.49 23.12 -26.28
C THR A 771 11.07 21.91 -25.55
N THR A 772 11.22 22.00 -24.24
CA THR A 772 11.69 20.91 -23.37
C THR A 772 11.01 20.99 -22.01
N GLU A 773 10.71 19.82 -21.44
CA GLU A 773 10.16 19.68 -20.10
C GLU A 773 10.81 18.46 -19.41
N GLN A 774 10.85 18.46 -18.08
CA GLN A 774 11.26 17.26 -17.34
C GLN A 774 10.26 16.12 -17.58
N VAL A 775 10.74 14.89 -17.69
CA VAL A 775 9.87 13.72 -17.51
C VAL A 775 9.77 13.52 -16.01
N TYR A 776 8.57 13.59 -15.47
CA TYR A 776 8.37 13.61 -14.03
C TYR A 776 8.39 12.18 -13.46
N ILE A 777 9.44 11.87 -12.69
CA ILE A 777 9.61 10.59 -11.99
C ILE A 777 8.70 10.58 -10.76
N HIS A 778 7.55 9.92 -10.88
CA HIS A 778 6.67 9.63 -9.77
C HIS A 778 6.82 8.21 -9.23
N GLY A 779 7.48 7.30 -9.95
CA GLY A 779 7.79 5.95 -9.47
C GLY A 779 8.35 5.95 -8.04
N LYS A 780 7.96 4.96 -7.22
CA LYS A 780 8.53 4.72 -5.88
C LYS A 780 9.09 3.30 -5.81
N VAL A 781 10.22 3.11 -6.50
CA VAL A 781 10.83 1.80 -6.76
C VAL A 781 12.21 1.73 -6.13
N CYS A 782 12.55 0.57 -5.56
CA CYS A 782 13.90 0.23 -5.14
C CYS A 782 14.23 -1.21 -5.57
N ILE A 783 15.28 -1.39 -6.37
CA ILE A 783 15.78 -2.70 -6.82
C ILE A 783 17.15 -2.91 -6.19
N VAL A 784 17.38 -4.10 -5.62
CA VAL A 784 18.63 -4.46 -4.96
C VAL A 784 19.18 -5.77 -5.52
N ASP A 785 20.41 -5.72 -6.01
CA ASP A 785 21.20 -6.82 -6.60
C ASP A 785 20.46 -7.63 -7.68
N ASP A 786 19.50 -7.02 -8.39
CA ASP A 786 18.56 -7.70 -9.29
C ASP A 786 17.88 -8.95 -8.65
N ARG A 787 17.72 -8.95 -7.31
CA ARG A 787 17.14 -10.05 -6.51
C ARG A 787 15.92 -9.63 -5.69
N VAL A 788 15.86 -8.36 -5.29
CA VAL A 788 14.77 -7.80 -4.48
C VAL A 788 14.23 -6.56 -5.16
N ALA A 789 12.91 -6.48 -5.29
CA ALA A 789 12.22 -5.26 -5.71
C ALA A 789 11.28 -4.77 -4.58
N ILE A 790 11.24 -3.46 -4.37
CA ILE A 790 10.25 -2.79 -3.51
C ILE A 790 9.50 -1.80 -4.40
N ILE A 791 8.17 -1.93 -4.47
CA ILE A 791 7.29 -1.12 -5.33
C ILE A 791 6.07 -0.70 -4.50
N GLY A 792 5.67 0.58 -4.54
CA GLY A 792 4.56 1.07 -3.72
C GLY A 792 4.22 2.53 -3.94
N SER A 793 3.52 3.13 -2.97
CA SER A 793 3.16 4.56 -2.94
C SER A 793 4.13 5.43 -2.12
N ALA A 794 4.95 4.81 -1.26
CA ALA A 794 5.76 5.49 -0.26
C ALA A 794 7.02 6.17 -0.83
N ASN A 795 7.09 7.49 -0.68
CA ASN A 795 8.25 8.30 -1.05
C ASN A 795 9.39 8.19 -0.01
N ILE A 796 10.63 8.57 -0.36
CA ILE A 796 11.76 8.65 0.59
C ILE A 796 11.72 10.01 1.28
N ASN A 797 10.82 10.13 2.26
CA ASN A 797 10.67 11.28 3.15
C ASN A 797 10.00 10.88 4.48
N GLU A 798 10.01 11.78 5.47
CA GLU A 798 9.33 11.53 6.77
C GLU A 798 7.83 11.23 6.63
N ARG A 799 7.16 11.92 5.69
CA ARG A 799 5.71 11.86 5.46
C ARG A 799 5.26 10.44 5.14
N SER A 800 5.99 9.74 4.28
CA SER A 800 5.68 8.38 3.86
C SER A 800 6.31 7.29 4.75
N GLN A 801 7.49 7.54 5.37
CA GLN A 801 8.26 6.46 6.01
C GLN A 801 7.95 6.23 7.51
N ARG A 802 7.53 7.26 8.26
CA ARG A 802 7.34 7.15 9.73
C ARG A 802 6.13 6.31 10.18
N GLY A 803 5.09 6.19 9.36
CA GLY A 803 3.84 5.51 9.71
C GLY A 803 2.82 6.34 10.52
N ASP A 804 3.25 7.34 11.28
CA ASP A 804 2.36 8.24 12.04
C ASP A 804 1.79 9.40 11.21
N ARG A 805 2.46 9.74 10.10
CA ARG A 805 2.07 10.75 9.10
C ARG A 805 1.16 10.15 8.02
N ASP A 806 1.56 10.14 6.75
CA ASP A 806 0.69 9.66 5.67
C ASP A 806 0.57 8.13 5.69
N SER A 807 -0.57 7.62 5.20
CA SER A 807 -0.73 6.17 5.03
C SER A 807 -0.34 5.72 3.64
N GLU A 808 0.43 4.64 3.58
CA GLU A 808 1.11 4.16 2.37
C GLU A 808 1.06 2.63 2.28
N LEU A 809 1.26 2.09 1.08
CA LEU A 809 1.44 0.67 0.81
C LEU A 809 2.71 0.44 -0.01
N ALA A 810 3.42 -0.66 0.28
CA ALA A 810 4.49 -1.18 -0.59
C ALA A 810 4.50 -2.70 -0.60
N ALA A 811 4.96 -3.27 -1.70
CA ALA A 811 5.26 -4.68 -1.88
C ALA A 811 6.77 -4.88 -1.77
N VAL A 812 7.20 -5.94 -1.08
CA VAL A 812 8.55 -6.48 -1.17
C VAL A 812 8.47 -7.78 -1.96
N ILE A 813 9.09 -7.82 -3.13
CA ILE A 813 9.11 -8.96 -4.05
C ILE A 813 10.52 -9.55 -4.08
N ARG A 814 10.63 -10.87 -4.05
CA ARG A 814 11.85 -11.63 -4.35
C ARG A 814 11.47 -12.80 -5.24
N ASP A 815 12.16 -13.00 -6.36
CA ASP A 815 11.85 -14.12 -7.23
C ASP A 815 12.37 -15.45 -6.64
N THR A 816 11.78 -16.57 -7.04
CA THR A 816 12.39 -17.90 -6.86
C THR A 816 12.87 -18.50 -8.19
N ASP A 817 12.49 -17.92 -9.33
CA ASP A 817 13.15 -18.19 -10.60
C ASP A 817 14.44 -17.34 -10.71
N MET A 818 15.57 -18.03 -10.85
CA MET A 818 16.91 -17.49 -10.67
C MET A 818 17.75 -17.73 -11.94
N ILE A 819 17.72 -16.74 -12.83
CA ILE A 819 18.47 -16.74 -14.09
C ILE A 819 19.96 -16.45 -13.83
N ASP A 820 20.81 -16.83 -14.79
CA ASP A 820 22.23 -16.46 -14.79
C ASP A 820 22.38 -15.07 -15.43
N GLY A 821 23.06 -14.17 -14.72
CA GLY A 821 23.51 -12.87 -15.22
C GLY A 821 24.91 -12.55 -14.71
N GLU A 822 25.37 -11.32 -14.88
CA GLU A 822 26.68 -10.87 -14.40
C GLU A 822 26.58 -9.64 -13.48
N MET A 823 27.52 -9.54 -12.53
CA MET A 823 27.59 -8.46 -11.56
C MET A 823 29.07 -8.16 -11.22
N ALA A 824 29.57 -6.99 -11.62
CA ALA A 824 31.00 -6.64 -11.64
C ALA A 824 31.88 -7.64 -12.43
N GLY A 825 31.42 -8.07 -13.62
CA GLY A 825 32.13 -8.99 -14.51
C GLY A 825 32.32 -10.39 -13.92
N ARG A 826 31.35 -10.84 -13.11
CA ARG A 826 31.33 -12.16 -12.47
C ARG A 826 29.95 -12.78 -12.59
N PRO A 827 29.83 -14.09 -12.88
CA PRO A 827 28.55 -14.79 -12.88
C PRO A 827 27.83 -14.65 -11.53
N PHE A 828 26.58 -14.20 -11.59
CA PHE A 828 25.77 -13.88 -10.42
C PHE A 828 24.31 -14.25 -10.69
N LYS A 829 23.74 -15.10 -9.83
CA LYS A 829 22.32 -15.46 -9.94
C LYS A 829 21.43 -14.28 -9.55
N VAL A 830 20.59 -13.85 -10.49
CA VAL A 830 19.61 -12.75 -10.35
C VAL A 830 18.18 -13.31 -10.45
N GLY A 831 17.21 -12.64 -9.83
CA GLY A 831 15.80 -13.06 -9.86
C GLY A 831 15.07 -12.43 -11.04
N ARG A 832 14.38 -13.22 -11.86
CA ARG A 832 13.81 -12.77 -13.16
C ARG A 832 12.97 -11.50 -13.01
N PHE A 833 12.07 -11.44 -12.04
CA PHE A 833 11.21 -10.28 -11.78
C PHE A 833 11.99 -8.97 -11.55
N ALA A 834 13.04 -9.01 -10.73
CA ALA A 834 13.78 -7.81 -10.34
C ALA A 834 14.79 -7.38 -11.43
N HIS A 835 15.43 -8.35 -12.08
CA HIS A 835 16.32 -8.11 -13.22
C HIS A 835 15.57 -7.50 -14.43
N SER A 836 14.48 -8.15 -14.87
CA SER A 836 13.70 -7.69 -16.03
C SER A 836 13.16 -6.26 -15.85
N LEU A 837 12.68 -5.92 -14.64
CA LEU A 837 12.26 -4.56 -14.32
C LEU A 837 13.40 -3.55 -14.46
N ARG A 838 14.60 -3.84 -13.92
CA ARG A 838 15.75 -2.94 -14.06
C ARG A 838 16.16 -2.77 -15.53
N VAL A 839 16.26 -3.86 -16.28
CA VAL A 839 16.60 -3.82 -17.73
C VAL A 839 15.57 -2.98 -18.48
N ARG A 840 14.28 -3.21 -18.24
CA ARG A 840 13.18 -2.49 -18.89
C ARG A 840 13.17 -0.98 -18.60
N LEU A 841 13.43 -0.57 -17.35
CA LEU A 841 13.57 0.84 -16.97
C LEU A 841 14.82 1.48 -17.58
N MET A 842 15.98 0.80 -17.50
CA MET A 842 17.23 1.35 -18.04
C MET A 842 17.23 1.47 -19.57
N ARG A 843 16.55 0.56 -20.29
CA ARG A 843 16.36 0.63 -21.76
C ARG A 843 15.58 1.88 -22.16
N GLU A 844 14.45 2.14 -21.49
CA GLU A 844 13.59 3.32 -21.68
C GLU A 844 14.35 4.63 -21.41
N HIS A 845 15.06 4.72 -20.27
CA HIS A 845 15.81 5.92 -19.90
C HIS A 845 16.93 6.29 -20.89
N LEU A 846 17.50 5.30 -21.60
CA LEU A 846 18.46 5.51 -22.69
C LEU A 846 17.84 5.57 -24.10
N GLY A 847 16.51 5.47 -24.23
CA GLY A 847 15.79 5.64 -25.50
C GLY A 847 15.87 4.45 -26.44
N ILE A 848 16.01 3.24 -25.90
CA ILE A 848 15.77 2.00 -26.65
C ILE A 848 14.26 1.83 -26.84
N ASP A 849 13.83 1.45 -28.05
CA ASP A 849 12.42 1.17 -28.34
C ASP A 849 12.00 -0.16 -27.71
N VAL A 850 11.52 -0.08 -26.47
CA VAL A 850 11.02 -1.21 -25.68
C VAL A 850 9.79 -1.85 -26.30
N ASP A 851 8.92 -1.08 -26.96
CA ASP A 851 7.71 -1.62 -27.60
C ASP A 851 8.05 -2.44 -28.85
N ALA A 852 9.14 -2.09 -29.56
CA ALA A 852 9.65 -2.88 -30.67
C ALA A 852 10.31 -4.19 -30.21
N LEU A 853 11.10 -4.17 -29.12
CA LEU A 853 11.70 -5.37 -28.54
C LEU A 853 10.64 -6.36 -28.03
N ASP A 854 9.71 -5.88 -27.21
CA ASP A 854 8.60 -6.68 -26.68
C ASP A 854 7.72 -7.22 -27.84
N GLY A 855 7.68 -6.53 -28.98
CA GLY A 855 7.02 -6.98 -30.21
C GLY A 855 7.76 -8.11 -30.95
N ASP A 856 9.07 -7.95 -31.20
CA ASP A 856 9.86 -8.95 -31.93
C ASP A 856 10.02 -10.26 -31.13
N ASP A 857 10.14 -10.20 -29.80
CA ASP A 857 10.18 -11.38 -28.93
C ASP A 857 8.87 -12.22 -29.05
N ASN A 858 7.72 -11.56 -29.19
CA ASN A 858 6.43 -12.24 -29.45
C ASN A 858 6.37 -12.84 -30.87
N VAL A 859 6.87 -12.12 -31.89
CA VAL A 859 6.93 -12.61 -33.28
C VAL A 859 7.86 -13.83 -33.40
N GLY A 860 8.87 -13.93 -32.55
CA GLY A 860 9.77 -15.09 -32.45
C GLY A 860 9.08 -16.39 -32.01
N GLN A 861 7.96 -16.33 -31.29
CA GLN A 861 7.28 -17.53 -30.74
C GLN A 861 5.95 -17.88 -31.44
N ASP A 862 5.17 -16.91 -31.93
CA ASP A 862 3.79 -17.13 -32.41
C ASP A 862 3.63 -17.28 -33.95
N SER A 863 4.67 -17.79 -34.64
CA SER A 863 4.69 -17.96 -36.11
C SER A 863 3.87 -19.17 -36.64
N VAL A 864 3.01 -19.79 -35.82
CA VAL A 864 2.01 -20.77 -36.25
C VAL A 864 0.67 -20.58 -35.52
N HIS A 865 -0.41 -20.32 -36.28
CA HIS A 865 -1.84 -20.36 -35.86
C HIS A 865 -2.45 -19.22 -35.00
N LEU A 866 -2.15 -17.94 -35.27
CA LEU A 866 -2.96 -16.82 -34.73
C LEU A 866 -3.81 -16.00 -35.73
N GLU A 867 -3.77 -16.29 -37.03
CA GLU A 867 -4.47 -15.50 -38.06
C GLU A 867 -5.95 -15.86 -38.32
N GLN A 868 -6.55 -16.83 -37.61
CA GLN A 868 -7.90 -17.35 -37.95
C GLN A 868 -8.97 -17.31 -36.83
N THR A 869 -8.68 -16.80 -35.64
CA THR A 869 -9.68 -16.72 -34.54
C THR A 869 -9.80 -15.35 -33.89
N MET A 870 -9.86 -14.29 -34.69
CA MET A 870 -10.43 -13.00 -34.26
C MET A 870 -11.98 -13.08 -34.31
N PRO A 871 -12.70 -13.02 -33.16
CA PRO A 871 -14.15 -12.94 -33.19
C PRO A 871 -14.59 -11.57 -33.70
N ARG A 872 -15.16 -11.52 -34.91
CA ARG A 872 -15.85 -10.32 -35.40
C ARG A 872 -17.03 -9.99 -34.47
N ASP A 873 -17.15 -8.73 -34.05
CA ASP A 873 -18.21 -8.27 -33.17
C ASP A 873 -19.60 -8.67 -33.68
N SER A 874 -20.34 -9.42 -32.84
CA SER A 874 -21.71 -9.84 -33.13
C SER A 874 -22.62 -9.78 -31.89
N GLU A 875 -22.53 -8.71 -31.09
CA GLU A 875 -23.50 -8.39 -30.03
C GLU A 875 -24.88 -7.93 -30.59
N GLN A 876 -25.43 -8.69 -31.54
CA GLN A 876 -26.84 -8.64 -31.94
C GLN A 876 -27.47 -10.05 -31.94
N ASN A 877 -27.29 -10.83 -30.87
CA ASN A 877 -28.29 -11.85 -30.50
C ASN A 877 -28.24 -12.32 -29.04
N GLN A 878 -29.45 -12.52 -28.52
CA GLN A 878 -29.84 -13.43 -27.42
C GLN A 878 -29.15 -13.32 -26.04
N ALA A 879 -29.89 -12.73 -25.10
CA ALA A 879 -29.75 -13.05 -23.69
C ALA A 879 -30.24 -14.47 -23.38
N ARG A 880 -29.32 -15.42 -23.12
CA ARG A 880 -29.55 -16.60 -22.26
C ARG A 880 -28.25 -17.37 -21.96
N GLY A 881 -27.86 -17.43 -20.68
CA GLY A 881 -27.01 -18.47 -20.09
C GLY A 881 -25.57 -18.60 -20.60
N GLN A 882 -24.60 -18.13 -19.81
CA GLN A 882 -23.19 -18.48 -19.98
C GLN A 882 -22.54 -18.77 -18.61
N THR A 883 -21.82 -19.89 -18.51
CA THR A 883 -20.98 -20.26 -17.36
C THR A 883 -19.64 -20.88 -17.79
N GLU A 884 -19.31 -20.91 -19.09
CA GLU A 884 -18.22 -21.76 -19.62
C GLU A 884 -17.03 -21.00 -20.25
N ASN A 885 -17.14 -19.70 -20.55
CA ASN A 885 -15.99 -18.89 -21.00
C ASN A 885 -14.97 -18.57 -19.90
N ILE A 886 -15.32 -18.83 -18.63
CA ILE A 886 -14.60 -18.37 -17.44
C ILE A 886 -13.13 -18.80 -17.44
N GLN A 887 -12.84 -20.06 -17.80
CA GLN A 887 -11.48 -20.58 -17.74
C GLN A 887 -10.60 -19.90 -18.78
N LYS A 888 -11.08 -19.73 -20.03
CA LYS A 888 -10.31 -19.09 -21.10
C LYS A 888 -9.94 -17.65 -20.77
N ASP A 889 -10.84 -16.89 -20.14
CA ASP A 889 -10.54 -15.50 -19.74
C ASP A 889 -9.52 -15.43 -18.59
N ILE A 890 -9.53 -16.41 -17.67
CA ILE A 890 -8.50 -16.57 -16.63
C ILE A 890 -7.17 -16.98 -17.27
N ASP A 891 -7.17 -17.99 -18.15
CA ASP A 891 -5.99 -18.43 -18.90
C ASP A 891 -5.38 -17.28 -19.72
N LEU A 892 -6.18 -16.34 -20.22
CA LEU A 892 -5.71 -15.14 -20.94
C LEU A 892 -5.15 -14.03 -20.04
N LEU A 893 -5.43 -14.06 -18.73
CA LEU A 893 -4.65 -13.32 -17.73
C LEU A 893 -3.40 -14.11 -17.32
N SER A 894 -3.53 -15.41 -17.01
CA SER A 894 -2.43 -16.28 -16.58
C SER A 894 -1.34 -16.43 -17.64
N ARG A 895 -1.66 -16.42 -18.94
CA ARG A 895 -0.67 -16.39 -20.04
C ARG A 895 0.25 -15.17 -19.98
N GLY A 896 -0.27 -14.02 -19.55
CA GLY A 896 0.54 -12.82 -19.27
C GLY A 896 1.52 -12.95 -18.07
N PHE A 897 1.63 -14.15 -17.49
CA PHE A 897 2.65 -14.54 -16.50
C PHE A 897 3.47 -15.77 -16.95
N VAL A 898 3.37 -16.20 -18.23
CA VAL A 898 3.99 -17.44 -18.74
C VAL A 898 4.96 -17.20 -19.91
N ASP A 899 4.88 -16.06 -20.60
CA ASP A 899 5.83 -15.72 -21.68
C ASP A 899 7.22 -15.42 -21.09
N GLY A 900 8.08 -16.43 -21.18
CA GLY A 900 9.36 -16.53 -20.48
C GLY A 900 9.84 -17.99 -20.41
N GLY A 901 10.12 -18.58 -21.58
CA GLY A 901 10.37 -20.02 -21.76
C GLY A 901 11.55 -20.63 -20.97
N ASP A 902 11.77 -21.95 -21.04
CA ASP A 902 11.26 -22.90 -22.06
C ASP A 902 11.21 -24.38 -21.57
N MET A 903 10.59 -25.24 -22.38
CA MET A 903 10.69 -26.71 -22.46
C MET A 903 10.38 -27.57 -21.22
N ARG A 904 9.24 -28.28 -21.31
CA ARG A 904 9.11 -29.69 -20.90
C ARG A 904 8.33 -30.49 -21.96
N GLU A 905 8.89 -31.63 -22.37
CA GLU A 905 8.19 -32.60 -23.22
C GLU A 905 7.16 -33.37 -22.39
N ASP A 906 5.86 -33.16 -22.63
CA ASP A 906 4.79 -33.93 -21.98
C ASP A 906 4.18 -34.98 -22.92
N PHE A 907 4.53 -36.24 -22.64
CA PHE A 907 4.13 -37.42 -23.39
C PHE A 907 2.76 -37.95 -22.91
N SER A 908 1.63 -37.35 -23.32
CA SER A 908 0.30 -38.02 -23.24
C SER A 908 -0.84 -37.23 -23.89
N SER A 909 -1.36 -37.69 -25.03
CA SER A 909 -2.70 -37.31 -25.49
C SER A 909 -3.43 -38.48 -26.15
N SER A 910 -4.43 -39.05 -25.46
CA SER A 910 -5.63 -39.70 -26.04
C SER A 910 -6.48 -40.52 -25.05
N VAL A 911 -7.30 -39.87 -24.21
CA VAL A 911 -8.67 -40.35 -23.93
C VAL A 911 -9.59 -39.15 -23.68
N ALA A 912 -10.51 -38.87 -24.61
CA ALA A 912 -11.62 -37.95 -24.37
C ALA A 912 -12.88 -38.37 -25.14
N ASN A 913 -14.00 -38.39 -24.41
CA ASN A 913 -15.40 -38.48 -24.88
C ASN A 913 -15.91 -39.83 -25.40
N GLY A 914 -17.12 -40.22 -24.94
CA GLY A 914 -17.81 -41.43 -25.40
C GLY A 914 -18.79 -42.08 -24.41
N LEU A 915 -19.60 -41.31 -23.67
CA LEU A 915 -20.61 -41.88 -22.75
C LEU A 915 -21.96 -41.16 -22.78
N GLN A 916 -22.86 -41.63 -23.65
CA GLN A 916 -24.24 -41.92 -23.22
C GLN A 916 -24.92 -42.97 -24.13
N THR A 917 -25.21 -44.11 -23.51
CA THR A 917 -26.33 -45.04 -23.77
C THR A 917 -27.07 -44.98 -25.10
N ASP A 918 -27.11 -46.12 -25.79
CA ASP A 918 -28.40 -46.82 -25.92
C ASP A 918 -28.24 -48.35 -25.99
N GLN A 919 -29.33 -49.11 -25.85
CA GLN A 919 -29.34 -50.58 -25.87
C GLN A 919 -29.83 -51.13 -27.22
N ASN A 920 -29.14 -52.12 -27.80
CA ASN A 920 -29.70 -53.42 -28.24
C ASN A 920 -28.74 -54.32 -29.09
N HIS A 921 -28.94 -55.64 -28.96
CA HIS A 921 -28.76 -56.72 -29.94
C HIS A 921 -27.54 -56.77 -30.92
N GLN A 922 -26.57 -57.62 -30.57
CA GLN A 922 -26.17 -58.86 -31.30
C GLN A 922 -26.71 -59.12 -32.74
N PRO A 923 -25.97 -59.91 -33.58
CA PRO A 923 -24.59 -59.78 -34.05
C PRO A 923 -24.48 -59.92 -35.60
N ASP A 924 -23.28 -59.91 -36.22
CA ASP A 924 -22.77 -61.06 -37.03
C ASP A 924 -21.49 -60.84 -37.88
N SER A 925 -20.57 -61.82 -37.77
CA SER A 925 -19.81 -62.47 -38.85
C SER A 925 -18.56 -61.83 -39.55
N HIS A 926 -17.73 -62.75 -40.08
CA HIS A 926 -16.67 -62.63 -41.11
C HIS A 926 -15.48 -61.67 -40.88
N SER A 927 -14.27 -62.15 -40.51
CA SER A 927 -13.23 -62.87 -41.32
C SER A 927 -12.54 -61.98 -42.37
N VAL A 928 -11.21 -61.89 -42.47
CA VAL A 928 -10.19 -62.92 -42.85
C VAL A 928 -8.81 -62.43 -42.29
N ARG A 929 -7.94 -63.26 -41.66
CA ARG A 929 -6.71 -63.91 -42.23
C ARG A 929 -5.76 -62.93 -42.98
N ALA A 930 -4.43 -63.02 -42.92
CA ALA A 930 -3.52 -64.07 -42.45
C ALA A 930 -2.10 -63.54 -42.15
N ASP A 931 -1.25 -64.35 -41.50
CA ASP A 931 0.14 -64.74 -41.86
C ASP A 931 1.18 -63.66 -42.32
N ALA A 932 2.49 -63.74 -41.99
CA ALA A 932 3.26 -64.64 -41.10
C ALA A 932 4.73 -64.16 -40.94
N LEU A 933 5.44 -64.76 -39.95
CA LEU A 933 6.88 -65.13 -39.89
C LEU A 933 7.96 -64.11 -40.37
N GLU A 934 8.87 -63.62 -39.52
CA GLU A 934 10.00 -64.33 -38.86
C GLU A 934 11.23 -64.54 -39.78
N GLN A 935 12.38 -63.95 -39.41
CA GLN A 935 13.68 -64.57 -39.61
C GLN A 935 14.76 -64.04 -38.64
N GLU A 936 15.70 -64.91 -38.29
CA GLU A 936 16.71 -64.72 -37.24
C GLU A 936 18.11 -64.39 -37.79
N ARG A 937 18.93 -63.67 -36.98
CA ARG A 937 20.40 -63.87 -36.82
C ARG A 937 21.27 -63.60 -38.08
N LYS A 938 22.61 -63.49 -38.02
CA LYS A 938 23.60 -63.46 -36.92
C LYS A 938 24.81 -62.63 -37.38
N ASP A 939 25.69 -62.28 -36.42
CA ASP A 939 27.16 -62.18 -36.52
C ASP A 939 27.67 -61.17 -35.46
N ASP A 940 28.94 -61.18 -35.04
CA ASP A 940 29.71 -62.20 -34.33
C ASP A 940 30.91 -61.45 -33.71
N ILE A 941 31.03 -61.50 -32.39
CA ILE A 941 32.28 -61.58 -31.61
C ILE A 941 33.57 -60.94 -32.21
N LEU A 942 34.10 -59.84 -31.61
CA LEU A 942 35.36 -59.80 -30.81
C LEU A 942 35.89 -58.38 -30.49
N LYS A 943 35.85 -57.98 -29.21
CA LYS A 943 37.04 -57.57 -28.42
C LYS A 943 36.66 -57.36 -26.95
N ALA A 944 37.58 -57.68 -26.05
CA ALA A 944 37.39 -57.68 -24.61
C ALA A 944 38.64 -57.12 -23.89
N LYS A 945 38.54 -57.03 -22.56
CA LYS A 945 39.39 -56.31 -21.58
C LYS A 945 38.93 -54.87 -21.34
N GLU A 946 38.73 -54.41 -20.10
CA GLU A 946 38.87 -55.12 -18.80
C GLU A 946 37.78 -54.66 -17.80
N ARG A 947 37.50 -55.48 -16.78
CA ARG A 947 36.48 -55.27 -15.73
C ARG A 947 37.12 -55.47 -14.35
N THR A 948 36.32 -55.23 -13.29
CA THR A 948 36.59 -55.47 -11.84
C THR A 948 37.49 -54.42 -11.19
N SER A 949 37.37 -54.11 -9.89
CA SER A 949 36.65 -54.74 -8.74
C SER A 949 36.01 -53.63 -7.87
N SER A 950 34.74 -53.58 -7.42
CA SER A 950 33.79 -54.52 -6.76
C SER A 950 33.73 -54.38 -5.22
N ALA A 951 32.51 -54.38 -4.64
CA ALA A 951 32.18 -54.52 -3.20
C ALA A 951 32.55 -53.32 -2.26
N GLU A 952 31.90 -53.04 -1.11
CA GLU A 952 30.68 -53.59 -0.46
C GLU A 952 30.08 -52.64 0.64
N LEU A 953 28.81 -52.88 1.01
CA LEU A 953 28.11 -52.72 2.30
C LEU A 953 28.32 -51.51 3.28
N GLU A 954 27.21 -50.77 3.49
CA GLU A 954 26.47 -50.48 4.75
C GLU A 954 27.05 -49.84 6.06
N GLN A 955 26.24 -48.87 6.57
CA GLN A 955 25.90 -48.54 7.99
C GLN A 955 26.90 -47.88 8.99
N VAL A 956 26.76 -46.55 9.17
CA VAL A 956 26.19 -45.85 10.38
C VAL A 956 26.38 -46.54 11.76
N PRO A 957 26.95 -45.91 12.82
CA PRO A 957 26.38 -44.72 13.49
C PRO A 957 27.38 -43.67 14.08
N ALA A 958 26.85 -42.68 14.82
CA ALA A 958 27.58 -41.56 15.46
C ALA A 958 27.71 -41.73 16.99
N GLU A 959 28.47 -40.86 17.68
CA GLU A 959 27.99 -40.16 18.91
C GLU A 959 28.92 -39.09 19.55
N ASN A 960 28.26 -38.08 20.16
CA ASN A 960 28.61 -37.34 21.40
C ASN A 960 29.74 -36.27 21.49
N ARG A 961 29.79 -35.61 22.67
CA ARG A 961 30.03 -34.14 22.86
C ARG A 961 30.98 -33.83 24.08
N PRO A 962 31.10 -32.60 24.65
CA PRO A 962 32.35 -32.07 25.25
C PRO A 962 32.49 -32.32 26.77
N PRO A 963 33.52 -31.74 27.43
CA PRO A 963 33.27 -30.54 28.26
C PRO A 963 34.41 -29.48 28.24
N SER A 964 34.37 -28.52 29.17
CA SER A 964 35.29 -27.38 29.35
C SER A 964 35.68 -27.17 30.85
N GLN A 965 36.36 -26.05 31.19
CA GLN A 965 36.78 -25.58 32.56
C GLN A 965 38.10 -26.18 33.12
N VAL A 966 38.93 -25.53 33.96
CA VAL A 966 38.95 -24.16 34.56
C VAL A 966 40.36 -23.76 35.09
N ASP A 967 40.70 -22.44 35.07
CA ASP A 967 41.56 -21.52 35.89
C ASP A 967 42.88 -22.01 36.64
N ASP A 968 43.79 -21.20 37.24
CA ASP A 968 43.92 -19.74 37.47
C ASP A 968 45.37 -19.26 37.89
N THR A 969 45.54 -17.93 38.09
CA THR A 969 46.41 -17.13 39.04
C THR A 969 47.71 -16.38 38.63
N ALA A 970 47.68 -15.05 38.88
CA ALA A 970 48.74 -14.06 39.27
C ALA A 970 49.94 -13.73 38.32
N GLY A 971 50.52 -12.50 38.27
CA GLY A 971 50.25 -11.18 38.93
C GLY A 971 51.55 -10.47 39.40
N GLY A 972 51.73 -9.14 39.44
CA GLY A 972 50.95 -7.97 38.95
C GLY A 972 51.45 -6.59 39.49
N GLU A 973 50.95 -5.48 38.90
CA GLU A 973 50.80 -4.09 39.47
C GLU A 973 51.98 -3.04 39.54
N ILE A 974 51.56 -1.75 39.66
CA ILE A 974 52.25 -0.47 40.05
C ILE A 974 52.37 0.64 38.95
N THR A 975 52.17 1.91 39.35
CA THR A 975 51.95 3.12 38.50
C THR A 975 52.82 4.35 38.95
N PRO A 976 52.57 5.66 38.61
CA PRO A 976 53.45 6.41 37.71
C PRO A 976 53.97 7.79 38.21
N THR A 977 54.75 8.52 37.38
CA THR A 977 55.07 9.97 37.54
C THR A 977 55.41 10.62 36.19
N SER A 978 55.63 11.94 36.12
CA SER A 978 55.54 12.72 34.87
C SER A 978 56.55 13.88 34.70
N ARG A 979 56.57 14.44 33.47
CA ARG A 979 56.89 15.84 33.06
C ARG A 979 58.34 16.17 32.61
N GLY A 980 58.45 16.86 31.46
CA GLY A 980 59.66 17.51 30.91
C GLY A 980 59.39 18.08 29.50
N THR A 981 59.90 19.29 29.17
CA THR A 981 59.60 20.04 27.93
C THR A 981 60.69 21.06 27.56
N TYR A 982 61.11 21.08 26.29
CA TYR A 982 61.85 22.14 25.52
C TYR A 982 61.54 21.84 24.02
N GLU A 983 61.24 22.78 23.11
CA GLU A 983 62.08 23.83 22.46
C GLU A 983 63.25 23.23 21.63
N ASP A 984 63.56 23.64 20.39
CA ASP A 984 63.11 24.81 19.58
C ASP A 984 63.13 24.52 18.04
N SER A 985 63.09 25.57 17.22
CA SER A 985 62.79 25.69 15.77
C SER A 985 64.01 25.85 14.84
N ILE A 986 63.80 25.84 13.50
CA ILE A 986 64.63 26.48 12.44
C ILE A 986 63.93 26.40 11.05
N ASP A 987 64.10 27.44 10.21
CA ASP A 987 63.54 27.62 8.85
C ASP A 987 64.56 27.38 7.70
N CYS A 988 64.06 27.33 6.44
CA CYS A 988 64.63 27.78 5.13
C CYS A 988 63.92 27.02 3.99
N GLU A 989 63.14 27.58 3.05
CA GLU A 989 63.36 28.65 2.03
C GLU A 989 64.04 28.20 0.71
N LEU A 990 63.32 28.46 -0.41
CA LEU A 990 63.81 28.78 -1.78
C LEU A 990 64.59 27.69 -2.59
N SER A 991 64.63 27.64 -3.93
CA SER A 991 63.90 28.34 -5.02
C SER A 991 64.03 27.61 -6.39
N ASP A 992 63.41 28.21 -7.42
CA ASP A 992 63.76 28.18 -8.86
C ASP A 992 63.35 27.04 -9.83
N ASN A 993 62.82 27.49 -10.98
CA ASN A 993 62.75 26.77 -12.27
C ASN A 993 63.90 27.23 -13.17
N PRO A 994 64.24 26.43 -14.20
CA PRO A 994 64.41 26.99 -15.55
C PRO A 994 63.51 26.32 -16.61
N LYS A 995 63.51 26.88 -17.82
CA LYS A 995 62.81 26.38 -19.03
C LYS A 995 63.82 26.00 -20.13
N LEU A 996 63.29 25.67 -21.32
CA LEU A 996 63.96 25.51 -22.64
C LEU A 996 64.56 24.09 -22.84
N GLU A 997 64.57 23.48 -24.04
CA GLU A 997 64.02 23.88 -25.36
C GLU A 997 63.70 22.65 -26.27
N ASP A 998 63.17 22.91 -27.47
CA ASP A 998 62.37 22.06 -28.38
C ASP A 998 62.95 20.77 -29.03
N HIS A 999 62.00 19.97 -29.56
CA HIS A 999 62.01 19.14 -30.80
C HIS A 999 62.24 17.60 -30.82
N ASP A 1000 61.41 16.99 -31.68
CA ASP A 1000 61.18 15.58 -32.12
C ASP A 1000 62.41 14.85 -32.76
N PRO A 1001 62.41 13.49 -33.01
CA PRO A 1001 61.25 12.70 -33.47
C PRO A 1001 61.05 11.23 -33.02
N SER A 1002 59.76 10.85 -32.99
CA SER A 1002 59.18 9.58 -33.51
C SER A 1002 59.31 8.21 -32.79
N THR A 1003 58.13 7.55 -32.70
CA THR A 1003 57.87 6.09 -32.68
C THR A 1003 58.45 5.18 -31.58
N SER A 1004 57.62 4.82 -30.60
CA SER A 1004 57.06 3.45 -30.50
C SER A 1004 55.90 3.39 -29.48
N THR A 1005 55.07 2.35 -29.56
CA THR A 1005 53.79 2.22 -28.83
C THR A 1005 53.95 1.57 -27.46
N THR A 1006 53.40 2.19 -26.41
CA THR A 1006 53.18 1.58 -25.09
C THR A 1006 51.83 1.99 -24.50
N ALA A 1007 51.29 1.15 -23.61
CA ALA A 1007 49.98 1.33 -23.00
C ALA A 1007 49.93 2.51 -22.01
N ASN A 1008 48.81 3.23 -22.00
CA ASN A 1008 48.35 4.10 -20.91
C ASN A 1008 46.86 4.41 -21.12
N GLY A 1009 45.96 3.66 -20.47
CA GLY A 1009 44.50 3.86 -20.57
C GLY A 1009 43.79 4.13 -19.24
N GLU A 1010 44.46 3.91 -18.11
CA GLU A 1010 43.80 3.78 -16.80
C GLU A 1010 43.54 5.12 -16.09
N HIS A 1011 44.06 6.23 -16.60
CA HIS A 1011 44.04 7.53 -15.91
C HIS A 1011 43.09 8.60 -16.48
N GLU A 1012 42.52 8.43 -17.68
CA GLU A 1012 41.64 9.46 -18.29
C GLU A 1012 40.15 9.34 -17.92
N SER A 1013 39.64 8.15 -17.53
CA SER A 1013 38.20 7.94 -17.32
C SER A 1013 37.67 8.49 -15.99
N VAL A 1014 38.44 8.39 -14.89
CA VAL A 1014 38.15 9.09 -13.62
C VAL A 1014 38.28 10.62 -13.80
N ALA A 1015 39.08 11.04 -14.79
CA ALA A 1015 39.13 12.44 -15.17
C ALA A 1015 37.82 12.92 -15.80
N THR A 1016 37.04 12.12 -16.54
CA THR A 1016 35.83 12.58 -17.26
C THR A 1016 34.85 13.34 -16.35
N ARG A 1017 34.37 12.73 -15.26
CA ARG A 1017 33.40 13.35 -14.32
C ARG A 1017 33.98 14.56 -13.57
N SER A 1018 35.28 14.52 -13.25
CA SER A 1018 35.98 15.58 -12.53
C SER A 1018 36.50 16.72 -13.43
N THR A 1019 36.62 16.48 -14.74
CA THR A 1019 37.12 17.42 -15.76
C THR A 1019 36.00 18.21 -16.41
N ILE A 1020 34.82 17.60 -16.61
CA ILE A 1020 33.56 18.32 -16.90
C ILE A 1020 33.35 19.45 -15.88
N ARG A 1021 33.76 19.24 -14.61
CA ARG A 1021 33.67 20.21 -13.51
C ARG A 1021 34.84 21.19 -13.35
N LYS A 1022 35.91 21.10 -14.16
CA LYS A 1022 37.11 21.95 -14.01
C LYS A 1022 37.49 22.80 -15.23
N ARG A 1023 36.89 22.58 -16.41
CA ARG A 1023 37.24 23.34 -17.62
C ARG A 1023 36.45 24.65 -17.72
N ARG A 1024 37.14 25.78 -17.49
CA ARG A 1024 36.70 27.10 -18.01
C ARG A 1024 36.65 27.06 -19.55
N PRO A 1025 35.74 27.79 -20.22
CA PRO A 1025 35.65 27.79 -21.68
C PRO A 1025 36.93 28.35 -22.32
N SER A 1026 37.61 27.54 -23.12
CA SER A 1026 38.73 27.95 -23.94
C SER A 1026 38.25 28.71 -25.18
N LYS A 1027 38.96 29.78 -25.56
CA LYS A 1027 38.62 30.61 -26.73
C LYS A 1027 39.07 29.95 -28.04
N LEU A 1028 38.35 28.93 -28.51
CA LEU A 1028 38.07 28.64 -29.94
C LEU A 1028 37.27 27.32 -30.08
N THR A 1029 35.93 27.40 -30.06
CA THR A 1029 35.03 26.33 -30.49
C THR A 1029 33.80 26.95 -31.14
N THR A 1030 33.26 26.32 -32.18
CA THR A 1030 31.93 26.68 -32.72
C THR A 1030 30.86 26.49 -31.65
N LYS A 1031 29.91 27.44 -31.57
CA LYS A 1031 28.87 27.55 -30.53
C LYS A 1031 28.16 26.22 -30.22
N TRP A 1032 27.91 25.44 -31.26
CA TRP A 1032 27.09 24.23 -31.24
C TRP A 1032 27.86 22.91 -31.09
N ASN A 1033 29.20 22.91 -31.15
CA ASN A 1033 29.98 21.68 -31.04
C ASN A 1033 29.91 21.09 -29.60
N VAL A 1034 29.59 19.80 -29.46
CA VAL A 1034 29.48 19.09 -28.18
C VAL A 1034 30.84 18.50 -27.80
N SER A 1035 31.25 18.66 -26.53
CA SER A 1035 32.59 18.25 -26.08
C SER A 1035 32.71 16.76 -25.79
N ILE A 1036 31.60 16.12 -25.41
CA ILE A 1036 31.50 14.68 -25.17
C ILE A 1036 31.13 13.98 -26.49
N LYS A 1037 31.79 12.85 -26.80
CA LYS A 1037 31.43 12.00 -27.95
C LYS A 1037 30.14 11.24 -27.65
N ARG A 1038 29.19 11.18 -28.60
CA ARG A 1038 27.95 10.38 -28.48
C ARG A 1038 28.30 8.92 -28.17
N PRO A 1039 27.86 8.35 -27.04
CA PRO A 1039 28.05 6.93 -26.74
C PRO A 1039 27.14 6.07 -27.61
N GLN A 1040 27.56 4.83 -27.86
CA GLN A 1040 26.77 3.84 -28.60
C GLN A 1040 25.93 3.05 -27.60
N VAL A 1041 24.62 3.06 -27.77
CA VAL A 1041 23.67 2.27 -26.96
C VAL A 1041 23.10 1.17 -27.86
N GLY A 1042 23.10 -0.06 -27.37
CA GLY A 1042 22.51 -1.22 -28.04
C GLY A 1042 21.67 -2.03 -27.04
N PRO A 1043 20.63 -2.76 -27.49
CA PRO A 1043 19.60 -3.33 -26.62
C PRO A 1043 20.12 -4.41 -25.64
N ASP A 1044 21.24 -5.04 -25.96
CA ASP A 1044 21.79 -6.20 -25.23
C ASP A 1044 22.73 -5.82 -24.08
N ASN A 1045 23.26 -4.59 -24.09
CA ASN A 1045 24.34 -4.16 -23.18
C ASN A 1045 23.89 -3.85 -21.74
N PHE A 1046 22.77 -4.41 -21.27
CA PHE A 1046 22.11 -4.02 -20.02
C PHE A 1046 22.27 -5.03 -18.87
N GLU A 1047 22.99 -6.14 -19.08
CA GLU A 1047 23.10 -7.25 -18.12
C GLU A 1047 23.74 -6.85 -16.77
N ASP A 1048 25.00 -6.39 -16.78
CA ASP A 1048 25.73 -5.99 -15.57
C ASP A 1048 25.67 -4.47 -15.34
N PRO A 1049 24.83 -3.98 -14.40
CA PRO A 1049 24.63 -2.55 -14.17
C PRO A 1049 25.81 -1.85 -13.48
N ILE A 1050 26.84 -2.58 -13.02
CA ILE A 1050 28.02 -2.01 -12.35
C ILE A 1050 29.33 -2.22 -13.10
N SER A 1051 29.32 -3.01 -14.18
CA SER A 1051 30.40 -3.07 -15.17
C SER A 1051 30.79 -1.67 -15.66
N ASP A 1052 32.07 -1.43 -15.93
CA ASP A 1052 32.53 -0.11 -16.35
C ASP A 1052 32.03 0.26 -17.76
N GLY A 1053 31.91 -0.72 -18.66
CA GLY A 1053 31.36 -0.50 -20.01
C GLY A 1053 29.89 -0.04 -20.00
N PHE A 1054 29.05 -0.66 -19.17
CA PHE A 1054 27.70 -0.14 -18.95
C PHE A 1054 27.74 1.19 -18.21
N TRP A 1055 28.33 1.21 -17.00
CA TRP A 1055 28.13 2.30 -16.06
C TRP A 1055 28.84 3.60 -16.47
N LYS A 1056 30.11 3.53 -16.88
CA LYS A 1056 30.90 4.71 -17.29
C LYS A 1056 30.61 5.07 -18.73
N ASP A 1057 30.79 4.12 -19.65
CA ASP A 1057 30.87 4.43 -21.08
C ASP A 1057 29.49 4.54 -21.75
N MET A 1058 28.46 3.88 -21.20
CA MET A 1058 27.08 3.99 -21.70
C MET A 1058 26.19 4.88 -20.81
N TRP A 1059 25.96 4.54 -19.55
CA TRP A 1059 24.98 5.19 -18.66
C TRP A 1059 25.40 6.62 -18.26
N VAL A 1060 26.51 6.78 -17.53
CA VAL A 1060 27.00 8.10 -17.08
C VAL A 1060 27.36 9.00 -18.26
N THR A 1061 27.95 8.44 -19.33
CA THR A 1061 28.31 9.22 -20.53
C THR A 1061 27.08 9.69 -21.30
N SER A 1062 26.03 8.87 -21.45
CA SER A 1062 24.76 9.31 -22.08
C SER A 1062 24.10 10.43 -21.27
N ALA A 1063 24.01 10.27 -19.94
CA ALA A 1063 23.47 11.31 -19.06
C ALA A 1063 24.22 12.64 -19.20
N ALA A 1064 25.56 12.59 -19.21
CA ALA A 1064 26.41 13.78 -19.33
C ALA A 1064 26.33 14.44 -20.72
N TYR A 1065 26.29 13.64 -21.79
CA TYR A 1065 26.15 14.10 -23.18
C TYR A 1065 24.79 14.76 -23.41
N ASN A 1066 23.70 14.12 -22.98
CA ASN A 1066 22.35 14.67 -23.02
C ASN A 1066 22.27 16.01 -22.24
N THR A 1067 22.82 16.05 -21.02
CA THR A 1067 22.90 17.30 -20.23
C THR A 1067 23.73 18.39 -20.94
N GLU A 1068 24.81 18.07 -21.66
CA GLU A 1068 25.55 19.09 -22.43
C GLU A 1068 24.71 19.66 -23.58
N ILE A 1069 23.95 18.83 -24.30
CA ILE A 1069 23.03 19.27 -25.37
C ILE A 1069 21.88 20.12 -24.80
N TYR A 1070 21.19 19.67 -23.75
CA TYR A 1070 20.12 20.44 -23.11
C TYR A 1070 20.60 21.79 -22.58
N ARG A 1071 21.82 21.86 -22.04
CA ARG A 1071 22.44 23.13 -21.61
C ARG A 1071 22.72 24.06 -22.80
N LYS A 1072 23.27 23.56 -23.91
CA LYS A 1072 23.60 24.37 -25.09
C LYS A 1072 22.36 24.90 -25.82
N VAL A 1073 21.38 24.03 -26.06
CA VAL A 1073 20.23 24.35 -26.91
C VAL A 1073 19.22 25.21 -26.17
N PHE A 1074 18.84 24.81 -24.95
CA PHE A 1074 17.76 25.42 -24.19
C PHE A 1074 18.21 26.35 -23.06
N HIS A 1075 19.46 26.26 -22.60
CA HIS A 1075 19.86 26.70 -21.26
C HIS A 1075 18.90 26.15 -20.19
N ALA A 1076 18.73 24.83 -20.20
CA ALA A 1076 17.81 24.14 -19.31
C ALA A 1076 18.08 24.43 -17.83
N ILE A 1077 17.01 24.58 -17.06
CA ILE A 1077 17.01 24.77 -15.60
C ILE A 1077 16.38 23.49 -14.98
N PRO A 1078 16.88 22.99 -13.84
CA PRO A 1078 18.07 23.42 -13.10
C PRO A 1078 19.37 22.88 -13.71
N ASP A 1079 20.50 23.52 -13.42
CA ASP A 1079 21.82 23.13 -13.95
C ASP A 1079 22.99 23.51 -13.01
N ASP A 1080 24.04 22.69 -13.00
CA ASP A 1080 25.24 22.87 -12.17
C ASP A 1080 26.07 24.13 -12.51
N THR A 1081 25.87 24.76 -13.68
CA THR A 1081 26.54 26.03 -14.02
C THR A 1081 25.84 27.28 -13.49
N VAL A 1082 24.60 27.13 -13.00
CA VAL A 1082 23.77 28.23 -12.45
C VAL A 1082 23.87 28.20 -10.93
N THR A 1083 24.85 28.92 -10.37
CA THR A 1083 25.09 28.98 -8.92
C THR A 1083 24.54 30.25 -8.25
N THR A 1084 24.04 31.21 -9.04
CA THR A 1084 23.49 32.50 -8.57
C THR A 1084 22.18 32.88 -9.24
N TRP A 1085 21.36 33.68 -8.56
CA TRP A 1085 20.10 34.23 -9.09
C TRP A 1085 20.30 35.08 -10.35
N LYS A 1086 21.49 35.68 -10.54
CA LYS A 1086 21.84 36.42 -11.77
C LYS A 1086 21.92 35.48 -12.98
N GLN A 1087 22.64 34.37 -12.86
CA GLN A 1087 22.78 33.38 -13.93
C GLN A 1087 21.44 32.71 -14.25
N TYR A 1088 20.61 32.45 -13.23
CA TYR A 1088 19.26 31.93 -13.41
C TYR A 1088 18.43 32.86 -14.31
N LYS A 1089 18.46 34.18 -14.08
CA LYS A 1089 17.74 35.16 -14.90
C LYS A 1089 18.30 35.28 -16.32
N GLU A 1090 19.61 35.11 -16.50
CA GLU A 1090 20.25 35.03 -17.82
C GLU A 1090 19.78 33.78 -18.61
N PHE A 1091 19.57 32.64 -17.94
CA PHE A 1091 18.99 31.43 -18.56
C PHE A 1091 17.50 31.61 -18.89
N VAL A 1092 16.69 32.20 -17.99
CA VAL A 1092 15.26 32.48 -18.25
C VAL A 1092 15.08 33.40 -19.45
N MET A 1093 15.84 34.50 -19.55
CA MET A 1093 15.79 35.42 -20.70
C MET A 1093 16.18 34.74 -22.03
N TYR A 1094 17.06 33.73 -21.99
CA TYR A 1094 17.39 32.94 -23.16
C TYR A 1094 16.21 32.03 -23.58
N HIS A 1095 15.53 31.40 -22.62
CA HIS A 1095 14.35 30.58 -22.88
C HIS A 1095 13.19 31.42 -23.47
N GLU A 1096 12.93 32.61 -22.91
CA GLU A 1096 11.97 33.58 -23.46
C GLU A 1096 12.29 33.99 -24.91
N ARG A 1097 13.56 34.07 -25.30
CA ARG A 1097 13.98 34.33 -26.69
C ARG A 1097 13.74 33.13 -27.61
N LEU A 1098 13.87 31.90 -27.10
CA LEU A 1098 13.68 30.66 -27.87
C LEU A 1098 12.20 30.39 -28.16
N ALA A 1099 11.33 30.68 -27.18
CA ALA A 1099 9.87 30.50 -27.27
C ALA A 1099 9.18 31.41 -28.29
N ARG A 1100 9.81 32.53 -28.71
CA ARG A 1100 9.27 33.41 -29.77
C ARG A 1100 9.27 32.68 -31.12
N PRO A 1101 8.24 32.82 -31.97
CA PRO A 1101 8.26 32.26 -33.33
C PRO A 1101 9.27 32.98 -34.25
N CYS A 1102 9.55 32.37 -35.41
CA CYS A 1102 10.43 32.96 -36.43
C CYS A 1102 9.63 33.95 -37.33
N PRO A 1103 10.11 35.18 -37.63
CA PRO A 1103 9.30 36.22 -38.28
C PRO A 1103 8.77 35.99 -39.71
N GLU A 1104 8.93 34.80 -40.31
CA GLU A 1104 8.56 34.51 -41.71
C GLU A 1104 7.58 33.32 -41.87
N SER A 1105 7.07 32.74 -40.77
CA SER A 1105 5.96 31.78 -40.85
C SER A 1105 4.65 32.51 -41.18
N GLY A 1106 4.18 32.39 -42.43
CA GLY A 1106 3.15 33.24 -43.05
C GLY A 1106 1.69 33.03 -42.61
N GLU A 1107 1.42 32.86 -41.32
CA GLU A 1107 0.05 32.82 -40.76
C GLU A 1107 -0.22 34.02 -39.82
N PRO A 1108 -1.46 34.55 -39.79
CA PRO A 1108 -1.79 35.74 -39.02
C PRO A 1108 -1.97 35.42 -37.53
N THR A 1109 -0.87 35.45 -36.77
CA THR A 1109 -0.91 35.33 -35.31
C THR A 1109 -1.78 36.41 -34.66
N ALA A 1110 -2.65 35.99 -33.74
CA ALA A 1110 -3.51 36.90 -32.99
C ALA A 1110 -2.67 37.84 -32.09
N ARG A 1111 -3.08 39.11 -31.96
CA ARG A 1111 -2.36 40.09 -31.16
C ARG A 1111 -2.47 39.79 -29.67
N MET A 1112 -1.35 39.40 -29.07
CA MET A 1112 -1.12 39.50 -27.62
C MET A 1112 -1.20 40.98 -27.19
N PRO A 1113 -2.04 41.35 -26.21
CA PRO A 1113 -1.97 42.66 -25.56
C PRO A 1113 -0.77 42.72 -24.61
N SER A 1114 0.07 43.74 -24.75
CA SER A 1114 1.18 43.99 -23.83
C SER A 1114 0.71 44.71 -22.55
N GLU A 1115 1.21 44.26 -21.40
CA GLU A 1115 1.30 45.01 -20.14
C GLU A 1115 0.00 45.49 -19.49
N THR A 1116 -0.63 44.60 -18.71
CA THR A 1116 -1.00 44.91 -17.31
C THR A 1116 -1.10 43.61 -16.51
N ARG A 1117 -0.25 43.44 -15.49
CA ARG A 1117 -0.35 42.36 -14.49
C ARG A 1117 -0.85 42.96 -13.18
N GLU A 1118 -2.17 43.02 -13.00
CA GLU A 1118 -2.83 43.07 -11.68
C GLU A 1118 -4.33 42.75 -11.84
N ASP A 1119 -4.97 42.31 -10.75
CA ASP A 1119 -6.41 42.10 -10.56
C ASP A 1119 -7.22 41.27 -11.59
N PHE A 1120 -7.20 39.94 -11.45
CA PHE A 1120 -8.36 39.09 -11.76
C PHE A 1120 -8.57 37.98 -10.71
N LEU A 1121 -9.33 38.29 -9.64
CA LEU A 1121 -9.98 37.31 -8.78
C LEU A 1121 -11.51 37.52 -8.81
N PRO A 1122 -12.32 36.47 -9.08
CA PRO A 1122 -13.78 36.61 -9.13
C PRO A 1122 -14.35 36.75 -7.71
N ASN A 1123 -14.74 37.97 -7.36
CA ASN A 1123 -15.27 38.31 -6.05
C ASN A 1123 -16.75 37.87 -5.93
N VAL A 1124 -17.01 36.74 -5.26
CA VAL A 1124 -18.37 36.21 -5.07
C VAL A 1124 -19.03 36.90 -3.87
N SER A 1125 -19.85 37.93 -4.14
CA SER A 1125 -20.66 38.63 -3.14
C SER A 1125 -22.15 38.33 -3.29
N ASN A 1126 -22.83 38.07 -2.17
CA ASN A 1126 -24.26 37.76 -2.13
C ASN A 1126 -25.12 39.04 -2.03
N GLY A 1127 -26.03 39.22 -2.99
CA GLY A 1127 -27.43 39.62 -2.77
C GLY A 1127 -27.80 40.99 -2.15
N MET A 1128 -28.67 41.72 -2.87
CA MET A 1128 -29.66 42.70 -2.35
C MET A 1128 -29.12 43.95 -1.61
N ALA A 1129 -29.53 45.19 -1.90
CA ALA A 1129 -30.77 45.66 -2.54
C ALA A 1129 -30.71 47.13 -3.05
N THR A 1130 -31.62 47.44 -3.98
CA THR A 1130 -32.37 48.72 -4.13
C THR A 1130 -31.69 50.11 -4.29
N THR A 1131 -32.11 50.77 -5.38
CA THR A 1131 -32.50 52.21 -5.52
C THR A 1131 -31.48 53.36 -5.67
N ASN A 1132 -31.63 54.03 -6.83
CA ASN A 1132 -31.71 55.49 -7.05
C ASN A 1132 -30.46 56.40 -6.97
N THR A 1133 -30.00 56.80 -8.17
CA THR A 1133 -29.58 58.18 -8.54
C THR A 1133 -30.60 59.26 -8.07
N PRO A 1134 -30.24 60.54 -7.80
CA PRO A 1134 -29.74 61.46 -8.86
C PRO A 1134 -28.88 62.73 -8.52
N ILE A 1135 -27.94 63.07 -9.44
CA ILE A 1135 -27.78 64.39 -10.15
C ILE A 1135 -27.38 65.70 -9.39
N LYS A 1136 -26.41 66.46 -9.97
CA LYS A 1136 -26.06 67.92 -9.87
C LYS A 1136 -25.34 68.45 -8.59
N ASP A 1137 -24.65 69.62 -8.55
CA ASP A 1137 -24.29 70.71 -9.52
C ASP A 1137 -23.03 71.53 -9.05
N GLY A 1138 -22.47 72.43 -9.89
CA GLY A 1138 -21.52 73.52 -9.51
C GLY A 1138 -20.04 73.33 -9.95
N ILE A 1139 -19.26 74.24 -10.57
CA ILE A 1139 -19.30 75.72 -10.87
C ILE A 1139 -19.06 76.60 -9.61
N SER A 1140 -18.10 77.56 -9.51
CA SER A 1140 -16.97 78.10 -10.34
C SER A 1140 -15.89 78.75 -9.39
N GLU A 1141 -14.92 79.66 -9.68
CA GLU A 1141 -14.56 80.52 -10.85
C GLU A 1141 -13.12 81.15 -10.75
N GLY A 1142 -12.45 81.41 -11.90
CA GLY A 1142 -11.35 82.39 -12.13
C GLY A 1142 -9.99 82.26 -11.40
N SER A 1143 -8.95 83.09 -11.67
CA SER A 1143 -8.41 83.69 -12.93
C SER A 1143 -7.11 84.53 -12.65
N HIS A 1144 -6.30 84.84 -13.69
CA HIS A 1144 -5.09 85.72 -13.68
C HIS A 1144 -3.83 85.19 -12.90
N GLU A 1145 -2.56 85.46 -13.26
CA GLU A 1145 -1.98 86.19 -14.41
C GLU A 1145 -0.51 85.81 -14.73
N ASN A 1146 -0.04 86.17 -15.95
CA ASN A 1146 1.34 86.53 -16.41
C ASN A 1146 2.61 85.84 -15.84
N GLY A 1147 3.65 85.49 -16.60
CA GLY A 1147 3.92 85.64 -18.05
C GLY A 1147 5.43 85.83 -18.33
N GLY A 1148 5.99 85.22 -19.39
CA GLY A 1148 7.43 85.40 -19.71
C GLY A 1148 7.99 84.49 -20.82
N THR A 1149 8.22 85.07 -22.01
CA THR A 1149 8.63 84.34 -23.23
C THR A 1149 10.05 84.71 -23.67
N LYS A 1150 10.88 83.75 -24.09
CA LYS A 1150 11.98 83.98 -25.05
C LYS A 1150 12.18 82.83 -26.05
N GLN A 1151 12.26 83.22 -27.31
CA GLN A 1151 12.71 82.50 -28.52
C GLN A 1151 13.66 83.46 -29.26
N PRO A 1152 14.28 83.08 -30.41
CA PRO A 1152 14.90 81.81 -30.79
C PRO A 1152 16.36 82.10 -31.24
N LEU A 1153 17.03 81.17 -31.95
CA LEU A 1153 18.00 81.55 -33.01
C LEU A 1153 18.21 80.44 -34.05
N ARG A 1154 18.59 80.84 -35.27
CA ARG A 1154 18.87 80.03 -36.46
C ARG A 1154 20.33 79.53 -36.46
N GLN A 1155 20.60 78.39 -37.12
CA GLN A 1155 21.24 78.39 -38.45
C GLN A 1155 21.23 77.03 -39.15
N THR A 1156 21.39 77.06 -40.46
CA THR A 1156 21.62 75.91 -41.34
C THR A 1156 23.11 75.78 -41.62
N ASN A 1157 23.60 74.55 -41.84
CA ASN A 1157 24.35 74.14 -43.05
C ASN A 1157 24.93 72.72 -42.89
N SER A 1158 25.14 72.05 -44.01
CA SER A 1158 25.95 70.85 -44.21
C SER A 1158 27.20 71.23 -45.05
N PRO A 1159 28.20 70.34 -45.28
CA PRO A 1159 28.33 68.93 -44.92
C PRO A 1159 29.62 68.64 -44.11
N ASP A 1160 30.23 67.46 -44.33
CA ASP A 1160 31.59 67.03 -43.99
C ASP A 1160 31.93 66.73 -42.51
N ASP A 1161 31.72 65.46 -42.10
CA ASP A 1161 32.81 64.56 -41.68
C ASP A 1161 32.32 63.10 -41.55
N GLU A 1162 33.22 62.11 -41.52
CA GLU A 1162 32.88 60.68 -41.70
C GLU A 1162 32.09 60.02 -40.55
N PRO A 1163 31.06 59.19 -40.84
CA PRO A 1163 30.37 58.40 -39.84
C PRO A 1163 31.14 57.12 -39.49
N VAL A 1164 31.95 57.17 -38.43
CA VAL A 1164 32.57 55.98 -37.81
C VAL A 1164 31.49 54.92 -37.52
N HIS A 1165 31.68 53.70 -38.04
CA HIS A 1165 30.75 52.59 -37.85
C HIS A 1165 30.49 52.28 -36.37
N LYS A 1166 29.31 52.66 -35.87
CA LYS A 1166 28.71 52.00 -34.70
C LYS A 1166 28.03 50.72 -35.17
N ALA A 1167 28.34 49.61 -34.48
CA ALA A 1167 27.76 48.31 -34.79
C ALA A 1167 26.23 48.32 -34.66
N THR A 1168 25.56 47.54 -35.51
CA THR A 1168 24.11 47.40 -35.57
C THR A 1168 23.53 46.67 -34.36
N GLY A 1169 22.21 46.77 -34.18
CA GLY A 1169 21.50 46.31 -32.97
C GLY A 1169 21.56 44.79 -32.73
N ARG A 1170 21.30 44.40 -31.48
CA ARG A 1170 21.11 42.99 -31.10
C ARG A 1170 19.93 42.39 -31.88
N CYS A 1171 20.12 41.19 -32.43
CA CYS A 1171 19.03 40.42 -33.02
C CYS A 1171 18.23 39.70 -31.92
N ASP A 1172 16.98 40.11 -31.73
CA ASP A 1172 16.08 39.64 -30.65
C ASP A 1172 15.42 38.27 -30.93
N HIS A 1173 15.74 37.63 -32.06
CA HIS A 1173 15.24 36.32 -32.49
C HIS A 1173 16.41 35.38 -32.80
N PHE A 1174 16.20 34.07 -32.71
CA PHE A 1174 17.13 33.06 -33.26
C PHE A 1174 16.87 32.88 -34.76
N GLU A 1175 17.95 32.86 -35.55
CA GLU A 1175 17.86 32.65 -36.99
C GLU A 1175 17.46 31.21 -37.33
N ARG A 1176 16.86 31.00 -38.52
CA ARG A 1176 16.34 29.69 -38.93
C ARG A 1176 17.38 28.58 -38.88
N TRP A 1177 18.60 28.85 -39.38
CA TRP A 1177 19.70 27.88 -39.35
C TRP A 1177 20.17 27.56 -37.91
N GLU A 1178 20.05 28.49 -36.95
CA GLU A 1178 20.33 28.20 -35.54
C GLU A 1178 19.32 27.18 -35.00
N ARG A 1179 18.03 27.31 -35.34
CA ARG A 1179 16.98 26.36 -34.92
C ARG A 1179 17.14 25.01 -35.60
N GLU A 1180 17.51 24.98 -36.87
CA GLU A 1180 17.75 23.74 -37.61
C GLU A 1180 18.98 23.00 -37.04
N GLU A 1181 20.05 23.70 -36.66
CA GLU A 1181 21.21 23.11 -35.97
C GLU A 1181 20.89 22.69 -34.52
N MET A 1182 20.10 23.47 -33.77
CA MET A 1182 19.58 23.06 -32.46
C MET A 1182 18.76 21.77 -32.57
N ALA A 1183 17.83 21.68 -33.53
CA ALA A 1183 17.02 20.49 -33.77
C ALA A 1183 17.86 19.29 -34.21
N ARG A 1184 18.94 19.52 -34.99
CA ARG A 1184 19.91 18.49 -35.38
C ARG A 1184 20.62 17.92 -34.15
N LEU A 1185 21.10 18.76 -33.24
CA LEU A 1185 21.70 18.32 -31.96
C LEU A 1185 20.71 17.56 -31.07
N LEU A 1186 19.46 18.00 -30.99
CA LEU A 1186 18.44 17.31 -30.20
C LEU A 1186 18.06 15.94 -30.80
N GLY A 1187 18.21 15.77 -32.11
CA GLY A 1187 18.15 14.46 -32.78
C GLY A 1187 19.35 13.54 -32.52
N GLU A 1188 20.41 14.02 -31.87
CA GLU A 1188 21.54 13.19 -31.43
C GLU A 1188 21.39 12.66 -29.99
N LEU A 1189 20.36 13.05 -29.24
CA LEU A 1189 20.12 12.59 -27.86
C LEU A 1189 19.95 11.06 -27.77
N ASN A 1190 20.39 10.48 -26.64
CA ASN A 1190 20.17 9.07 -26.29
C ASN A 1190 19.14 9.00 -25.15
N GLY A 1191 17.85 8.92 -25.50
CA GLY A 1191 16.76 8.83 -24.54
C GLY A 1191 16.55 10.08 -23.69
N HIS A 1192 16.13 9.86 -22.45
CA HIS A 1192 15.65 10.90 -21.54
C HIS A 1192 16.61 11.16 -20.36
N LEU A 1193 17.55 10.25 -20.10
CA LEU A 1193 18.48 10.32 -18.96
C LEU A 1193 19.35 11.59 -18.98
N VAL A 1194 19.39 12.30 -17.86
CA VAL A 1194 20.24 13.47 -17.60
C VAL A 1194 20.84 13.41 -16.20
N VAL A 1195 21.94 14.12 -15.96
CA VAL A 1195 22.55 14.22 -14.62
C VAL A 1195 21.72 15.16 -13.73
N TYR A 1196 21.39 14.75 -12.49
CA TYR A 1196 20.73 15.64 -11.53
C TYR A 1196 21.71 16.72 -11.05
N PRO A 1197 21.33 18.02 -11.09
CA PRO A 1197 22.22 19.10 -10.68
C PRO A 1197 22.36 19.18 -9.17
N THR A 1198 23.59 19.10 -8.69
CA THR A 1198 23.97 19.08 -7.26
C THR A 1198 24.48 20.42 -6.75
N LYS A 1199 24.66 21.41 -7.64
CA LYS A 1199 25.21 22.75 -7.38
C LYS A 1199 24.28 23.89 -7.79
N PHE A 1200 23.08 23.59 -8.28
CA PHE A 1200 22.11 24.60 -8.65
C PHE A 1200 21.83 25.54 -7.47
N LEU A 1201 22.09 26.84 -7.67
CA LEU A 1201 22.02 27.91 -6.67
C LEU A 1201 22.86 27.67 -5.39
N GLU A 1202 23.92 26.85 -5.46
CA GLU A 1202 24.88 26.58 -4.36
C GLU A 1202 25.49 27.86 -3.75
N GLY A 1203 25.66 28.91 -4.55
CA GLY A 1203 26.16 30.21 -4.09
C GLY A 1203 25.13 31.00 -3.29
N GLU A 1204 23.86 30.93 -3.64
CA GLU A 1204 22.77 31.60 -2.90
C GLU A 1204 22.43 30.86 -1.60
N ASP A 1205 22.50 29.53 -1.57
CA ASP A 1205 22.36 28.75 -0.34
C ASP A 1205 23.52 29.03 0.63
N SER A 1206 24.76 29.02 0.12
CA SER A 1206 25.96 29.39 0.89
C SER A 1206 25.92 30.83 1.43
N ALA A 1207 25.27 31.75 0.70
CA ALA A 1207 25.03 33.13 1.14
C ALA A 1207 23.79 33.28 2.05
N ASN A 1208 23.05 32.20 2.33
CA ASN A 1208 21.77 32.19 3.03
C ASN A 1208 20.72 33.14 2.41
N ASN A 1209 20.69 33.18 1.07
CA ASN A 1209 19.79 33.96 0.21
C ASN A 1209 18.89 33.09 -0.69
N PHE A 1210 19.02 31.76 -0.64
CA PHE A 1210 18.18 30.85 -1.42
C PHE A 1210 16.71 30.84 -0.92
N LEU A 1211 16.49 30.64 0.39
CA LEU A 1211 15.18 30.89 0.99
C LEU A 1211 14.91 32.39 1.14
N PHE A 1212 13.72 32.82 0.71
CA PHE A 1212 13.23 34.16 0.95
C PHE A 1212 12.74 34.32 2.40
N ASN A 1213 12.64 35.56 2.87
CA ASN A 1213 12.16 35.84 4.24
C ASN A 1213 10.71 35.36 4.49
N ALA A 1214 9.89 35.24 3.43
CA ALA A 1214 8.55 34.65 3.52
C ALA A 1214 8.59 33.14 3.78
N ASP A 1215 9.50 32.41 3.13
CA ASP A 1215 9.67 30.96 3.29
C ASP A 1215 10.04 30.60 4.73
N ARG A 1216 10.85 31.46 5.38
CA ARG A 1216 11.27 31.33 6.78
C ARG A 1216 10.19 31.66 7.81
N LEU A 1217 9.07 32.25 7.38
CA LEU A 1217 7.91 32.54 8.22
C LEU A 1217 6.84 31.45 8.14
N LEU A 1218 6.88 30.59 7.12
CA LEU A 1218 6.08 29.37 7.08
C LEU A 1218 6.65 28.38 8.11
N PRO A 1219 5.81 27.82 9.00
CA PRO A 1219 6.32 27.05 10.12
C PRO A 1219 6.66 25.61 9.67
N LEU A 1220 7.80 25.10 10.13
CA LEU A 1220 8.31 23.75 9.85
C LEU A 1220 7.38 22.56 10.19
N PRO A 1221 6.31 22.63 11.03
CA PRO A 1221 5.39 21.51 11.29
C PRO A 1221 4.52 20.97 10.14
N ILE A 1222 4.87 21.27 8.88
CA ILE A 1222 4.47 20.46 7.72
C ILE A 1222 5.42 19.25 7.56
N TYR A 1223 6.59 19.32 8.19
CA TYR A 1223 7.68 18.34 8.17
C TYR A 1223 8.05 17.79 9.57
N ASP A 1224 7.30 18.14 10.62
CA ASP A 1224 7.40 17.65 12.02
C ASP A 1224 6.16 16.78 12.37
#